data_AF-A0A535W036-F1
#
_entry.id   AF-A0A535W036-F1
#
_cell.length_a   1.000
_cell.length_b   1.000
_cell.length_c   1.000
_cell.angle_alpha   90.00
_cell.angle_beta   90.00
_cell.angle_gamma   90.00
#
_symmetry.space_group_name_H-M   'P 1'
#
loop_
_entity.id
_entity.type
_entity.pdbx_description
1 polymer ?
#
loop_
_entity_poly.entity_id
_entity_poly.type
_entity_poly.pdbx_seq_one_letter_code
_entity_poly.pdbx_strand_id
1 'polypeptide(L)'
;MVGRCLQHGWWRLGAREDEPGIRQPTLPRWARRPARRLDHDRGVRIESEHKGGRLTSCTEEDRAAVTRADIDRHPLVAGDQLGDLADVHLDEATSDDEANHGREDTPWRVHDLAYTPAVAQVGATRPIGQYERLSAEVHEWDPRTVEVAARVAELVRERRPDLTVEHIGSTAVPGLPGKGIVDLSIETTPEDIPGVVAVLYELGFGPQPGPDPWPPTRPMPVGSLELDGTLYRIHLHVQPRGGDFARDIAFRDALRNDPELRSQYEGLKRGITSGGAVEGLRYTHSKTRWILNVYRQLGYAPPPIAPPATIGILGGGQLGRMLALAGRELGYRIAILDPDPHAPATAIADVVEVAAYDDVAAAQRLAAQCSVITYELEHVGQGVGVALDDRRRPIRPGPYPLKLTADRLAERRFVEANEGRVAAWREVASPAEILRAAAELGYPLRLKAVRGGYDGRSQARLGGTEALAEVDGRFGWPALLERDLAFEAELSVIVARNVDGVSRTFPVARNQHDRGILVETAVPAGVPRSVEEGAANLAESLATSMGLIGTLTVELFLMPDGSLLVNELAPRVHNSGHWSIEGAVTSQFEQHLRAICGLPLGSVEMRAPAAAMVNLLGEGAPRPAHPTGVYEALEVPDAHLHIYDKATVFERRKMGHVTALGGSVDEAVARAREAAAHIGWAPAPAEAAAMADA
;
A
#
# COMPACT_ATOMS: atom_id res chain seq x y z
N MET A 1 -34.12 59.28 -6.06
CA MET A 1 -35.07 58.14 -5.96
C MET A 1 -34.27 56.91 -5.58
N VAL A 2 -34.85 55.99 -4.79
CA VAL A 2 -34.54 54.53 -4.62
C VAL A 2 -33.17 54.04 -5.16
N GLY A 3 -32.19 53.53 -4.38
CA GLY A 3 -32.10 53.24 -2.93
C GLY A 3 -32.65 51.86 -2.54
N ARG A 4 -31.97 50.96 -1.80
CA ARG A 4 -30.70 51.01 -1.01
C ARG A 4 -30.07 49.60 -0.89
N CYS A 5 -28.86 49.49 -0.34
CA CYS A 5 -28.40 48.60 0.77
C CYS A 5 -26.89 48.24 0.63
N LEU A 6 -26.12 47.81 1.64
CA LEU A 6 -26.40 47.23 2.98
C LEU A 6 -25.43 47.78 4.07
N GLN A 7 -25.89 47.92 5.33
CA GLN A 7 -25.06 47.62 6.52
C GLN A 7 -25.90 47.56 7.82
N HIS A 8 -25.56 46.57 8.68
CA HIS A 8 -25.89 46.40 10.11
C HIS A 8 -27.36 46.27 10.61
N GLY A 9 -27.53 45.44 11.65
CA GLY A 9 -28.80 45.19 12.38
C GLY A 9 -29.11 43.69 12.52
N TRP A 10 -28.47 42.92 13.42
CA TRP A 10 -28.85 42.78 14.84
C TRP A 10 -30.35 42.59 15.08
N TRP A 11 -30.83 41.34 15.05
CA TRP A 11 -32.20 40.99 15.40
C TRP A 11 -32.40 40.89 16.92
N ARG A 12 -33.25 41.78 17.45
CA ARG A 12 -33.85 41.60 18.79
C ARG A 12 -35.07 40.70 18.69
N LEU A 13 -35.18 39.72 19.58
CA LEU A 13 -36.43 38.99 19.79
C LEU A 13 -37.47 39.91 20.45
N GLY A 14 -38.69 39.89 19.93
CA GLY A 14 -39.87 40.56 20.49
C GLY A 14 -41.06 39.63 20.42
N ALA A 15 -41.76 39.43 21.55
CA ALA A 15 -42.77 38.39 21.71
C ALA A 15 -44.19 38.85 21.34
N ARG A 16 -45.06 37.87 21.06
CA ARG A 16 -46.49 37.87 21.36
C ARG A 16 -47.02 36.44 21.43
N GLU A 17 -47.94 36.20 22.35
CA GLU A 17 -48.77 34.99 22.48
C GLU A 17 -49.87 34.96 21.37
N ASP A 18 -50.70 33.93 21.16
CA ASP A 18 -51.00 32.66 21.86
C ASP A 18 -50.77 31.44 20.90
N GLU A 19 -51.13 30.16 21.09
CA GLU A 19 -51.96 29.40 22.07
C GLU A 19 -51.29 27.99 22.35
N PRO A 20 -51.87 26.93 22.97
CA PRO A 20 -51.10 26.08 23.89
C PRO A 20 -51.00 24.57 23.55
N GLY A 21 -50.01 23.90 24.15
CA GLY A 21 -50.18 22.52 24.63
C GLY A 21 -48.99 21.55 24.50
N ILE A 22 -48.29 21.30 25.63
CA ILE A 22 -47.94 19.99 26.23
C ILE A 22 -46.88 20.21 27.35
N ARG A 23 -46.83 19.32 28.35
CA ARG A 23 -46.13 19.55 29.63
C ARG A 23 -44.67 19.06 29.66
N GLN A 24 -43.84 19.77 30.41
CA GLN A 24 -42.47 19.38 30.79
C GLN A 24 -42.44 18.26 31.85
N PRO A 25 -41.30 17.57 31.99
CA PRO A 25 -40.72 17.22 33.29
C PRO A 25 -39.44 18.02 33.61
N THR A 26 -39.17 18.22 34.90
CA THR A 26 -38.16 19.14 35.46
C THR A 26 -36.73 18.59 35.53
N LEU A 27 -35.72 19.47 35.38
CA LEU A 27 -34.33 19.23 35.79
C LEU A 27 -34.03 19.76 37.21
N PRO A 28 -33.36 18.99 38.10
CA PRO A 28 -32.93 19.47 39.41
C PRO A 28 -31.51 20.10 39.41
N ARG A 29 -31.27 21.05 40.32
CA ARG A 29 -29.95 21.68 40.60
C ARG A 29 -29.38 21.22 41.95
N TRP A 30 -28.11 20.82 42.02
CA TRP A 30 -27.14 20.95 43.15
C TRP A 30 -25.83 20.19 42.80
N ALA A 31 -24.62 20.43 43.34
CA ALA A 31 -24.00 21.57 44.05
C ALA A 31 -22.46 21.57 43.77
N ARG A 32 -21.67 22.46 44.41
CA ARG A 32 -20.23 22.68 44.13
C ARG A 32 -19.27 21.99 45.14
N ARG A 33 -18.30 21.20 44.63
CA ARG A 33 -16.90 20.97 45.14
C ARG A 33 -16.70 20.46 46.60
N PRO A 34 -15.48 20.08 47.05
CA PRO A 34 -14.24 19.71 46.32
C PRO A 34 -13.73 18.27 46.66
N ALA A 35 -12.55 17.90 46.17
CA ALA A 35 -11.95 16.56 46.28
C ALA A 35 -11.32 16.22 47.65
N ARG A 36 -11.12 14.91 47.90
CA ARG A 36 -10.12 14.36 48.83
C ARG A 36 -9.46 13.11 48.23
N ARG A 37 -8.23 12.83 48.67
CA ARG A 37 -7.51 11.56 48.39
C ARG A 37 -8.19 10.39 49.12
N LEU A 38 -8.01 9.18 48.60
CA LEU A 38 -7.97 7.96 49.41
C LEU A 38 -6.65 7.22 49.13
N ASP A 39 -6.19 6.50 50.13
CA ASP A 39 -4.89 5.83 50.21
C ASP A 39 -5.09 4.30 50.20
N HIS A 40 -4.00 3.54 50.24
CA HIS A 40 -4.02 2.08 50.21
C HIS A 40 -4.66 1.40 51.45
N ASP A 41 -5.03 0.13 51.22
CA ASP A 41 -4.77 -1.06 52.08
C ASP A 41 -6.01 -1.84 52.56
N ARG A 42 -5.79 -3.15 52.74
CA ARG A 42 -6.62 -4.19 53.41
C ARG A 42 -7.87 -4.69 52.68
N GLY A 43 -7.75 -5.90 52.12
CA GLY A 43 -8.89 -6.77 51.78
C GLY A 43 -9.24 -7.78 52.88
N VAL A 44 -10.35 -8.50 52.70
CA VAL A 44 -10.81 -9.62 53.56
C VAL A 44 -11.34 -10.74 52.65
N ARG A 45 -11.19 -12.01 53.09
CA ARG A 45 -11.64 -13.26 52.40
C ARG A 45 -13.03 -13.72 52.88
N ILE A 46 -13.47 -14.87 52.33
CA ILE A 46 -14.55 -15.82 52.72
C ILE A 46 -15.71 -15.74 51.70
N GLU A 47 -15.88 -16.73 50.79
CA GLU A 47 -16.43 -18.10 50.96
C GLU A 47 -17.95 -18.10 51.27
N SER A 48 -18.79 -19.01 50.76
CA SER A 48 -18.64 -20.06 49.71
C SER A 48 -20.04 -20.49 49.21
N GLU A 49 -20.22 -21.75 48.75
CA GLU A 49 -21.48 -22.44 48.40
C GLU A 49 -22.29 -21.98 47.15
N HIS A 50 -23.04 -22.86 46.45
CA HIS A 50 -22.85 -24.30 46.15
C HIS A 50 -23.81 -24.76 45.02
N LYS A 51 -23.60 -25.99 44.48
CA LYS A 51 -24.39 -26.68 43.44
C LYS A 51 -24.27 -26.10 42.01
N GLY A 52 -24.34 -26.90 40.94
CA GLY A 52 -24.37 -28.36 40.88
C GLY A 52 -25.19 -28.90 39.71
N GLY A 53 -24.55 -29.24 38.59
CA GLY A 53 -25.18 -29.87 37.43
C GLY A 53 -24.14 -30.60 36.56
N ARG A 54 -24.38 -31.87 36.26
CA ARG A 54 -23.59 -32.74 35.35
C ARG A 54 -24.58 -33.54 34.50
N LEU A 55 -24.06 -34.37 33.59
CA LEU A 55 -24.75 -35.24 32.62
C LEU A 55 -25.15 -34.49 31.33
N THR A 56 -24.89 -35.00 30.12
CA THR A 56 -24.18 -36.26 29.74
C THR A 56 -23.57 -36.16 28.34
N SER A 57 -22.54 -36.96 28.09
CA SER A 57 -22.05 -37.30 26.74
C SER A 57 -22.99 -38.30 26.05
N CYS A 58 -23.17 -38.17 24.73
CA CYS A 58 -23.65 -39.23 23.85
C CYS A 58 -22.65 -39.45 22.70
N THR A 59 -22.65 -40.64 22.13
CA THR A 59 -21.64 -41.16 21.19
C THR A 59 -22.16 -41.22 19.74
N GLU A 60 -21.30 -41.66 18.84
CA GLU A 60 -21.54 -41.82 17.40
C GLU A 60 -22.46 -43.01 17.04
N GLU A 61 -22.65 -43.17 15.73
CA GLU A 61 -23.22 -44.29 14.95
C GLU A 61 -24.73 -44.27 14.58
N ASP A 62 -25.00 -44.89 13.43
CA ASP A 62 -26.25 -45.14 12.72
C ASP A 62 -27.17 -43.97 12.30
N ARG A 63 -26.95 -43.50 11.06
CA ARG A 63 -27.94 -43.69 9.97
C ARG A 63 -27.32 -43.55 8.57
N ALA A 64 -27.71 -44.45 7.66
CA ALA A 64 -27.14 -44.56 6.32
C ALA A 64 -28.00 -43.93 5.21
N ALA A 65 -27.32 -43.54 4.12
CA ALA A 65 -27.76 -43.45 2.72
C ALA A 65 -29.20 -43.01 2.38
N VAL A 66 -29.33 -41.83 1.76
CA VAL A 66 -30.41 -41.48 0.82
C VAL A 66 -29.80 -40.83 -0.42
N THR A 67 -30.37 -41.10 -1.59
CA THR A 67 -29.86 -40.67 -2.90
C THR A 67 -30.60 -39.45 -3.47
N ARG A 68 -29.82 -38.47 -3.98
CA ARG A 68 -30.04 -37.63 -5.18
C ARG A 68 -31.40 -36.93 -5.39
N ALA A 69 -31.35 -35.59 -5.53
CA ALA A 69 -32.42 -34.64 -5.89
C ALA A 69 -33.50 -34.48 -4.80
N ASP A 70 -33.95 -33.28 -4.41
CA ASP A 70 -34.16 -32.05 -5.20
C ASP A 70 -33.56 -30.76 -4.59
N ILE A 71 -33.56 -29.67 -5.35
CA ILE A 71 -33.15 -28.32 -4.92
C ILE A 71 -34.40 -27.48 -4.65
N ASP A 72 -34.64 -27.15 -3.38
CA ASP A 72 -35.69 -26.20 -2.99
C ASP A 72 -35.11 -24.99 -2.23
N ARG A 73 -35.73 -23.82 -2.40
CA ARG A 73 -35.13 -22.53 -2.03
C ARG A 73 -35.61 -22.01 -0.68
N HIS A 74 -34.72 -21.94 0.31
CA HIS A 74 -34.88 -21.05 1.46
C HIS A 74 -33.53 -20.46 1.92
N PRO A 75 -33.51 -19.23 2.49
CA PRO A 75 -32.27 -18.53 2.81
C PRO A 75 -31.66 -19.03 4.12
N LEU A 76 -30.34 -19.16 4.15
CA LEU A 76 -29.60 -19.46 5.37
C LEU A 76 -29.56 -18.24 6.30
N VAL A 77 -29.88 -18.46 7.57
CA VAL A 77 -29.72 -17.46 8.64
C VAL A 77 -28.25 -17.48 9.07
N ALA A 78 -27.61 -16.31 9.11
CA ALA A 78 -26.22 -16.20 9.54
C ALA A 78 -26.08 -16.50 11.04
N GLY A 79 -25.13 -17.37 11.41
CA GLY A 79 -25.00 -17.82 12.78
C GLY A 79 -23.91 -18.86 13.04
N ASP A 80 -22.67 -18.58 12.63
CA ASP A 80 -21.49 -19.17 13.29
C ASP A 80 -20.26 -18.27 13.15
N GLN A 81 -19.27 -18.44 14.05
CA GLN A 81 -18.10 -17.56 14.12
C GLN A 81 -16.99 -17.95 13.13
N LEU A 82 -16.87 -17.19 12.04
CA LEU A 82 -15.65 -17.17 11.23
C LEU A 82 -14.52 -16.52 12.04
N GLY A 83 -13.41 -17.25 12.23
CA GLY A 83 -12.19 -16.72 12.85
C GLY A 83 -11.41 -15.79 11.91
N ASP A 84 -10.33 -15.21 12.42
CA ASP A 84 -9.51 -14.22 11.72
C ASP A 84 -9.01 -14.74 10.35
N LEU A 85 -9.60 -14.22 9.27
CA LEU A 85 -9.15 -14.45 7.89
C LEU A 85 -7.90 -13.61 7.63
N ALA A 86 -6.80 -14.25 7.26
CA ALA A 86 -5.57 -13.56 6.85
C ALA A 86 -5.77 -12.74 5.56
N ASP A 87 -4.96 -11.70 5.38
CA ASP A 87 -5.12 -10.79 4.24
C ASP A 87 -4.85 -11.45 2.88
N VAL A 88 -5.69 -11.12 1.92
CA VAL A 88 -5.73 -11.77 0.61
C VAL A 88 -4.64 -11.23 -0.32
N HIS A 89 -3.67 -12.09 -0.63
CA HIS A 89 -2.65 -11.86 -1.64
C HIS A 89 -2.73 -12.94 -2.73
N LEU A 90 -2.71 -12.52 -4.00
CA LEU A 90 -2.87 -13.37 -5.19
C LEU A 90 -1.55 -13.41 -5.98
N ASP A 91 -0.50 -13.93 -5.34
CA ASP A 91 0.87 -13.90 -5.84
C ASP A 91 1.16 -15.11 -6.76
N GLU A 92 0.70 -15.08 -8.02
CA GLU A 92 1.27 -15.95 -9.08
C GLU A 92 2.74 -15.54 -9.32
N ALA A 93 3.69 -16.46 -9.11
CA ALA A 93 5.13 -16.15 -9.05
C ALA A 93 5.69 -15.42 -10.30
N THR A 94 6.38 -14.29 -10.07
CA THR A 94 6.80 -13.32 -11.11
C THR A 94 7.79 -13.91 -12.11
N SER A 95 7.51 -13.75 -13.40
CA SER A 95 8.38 -14.19 -14.49
C SER A 95 9.33 -13.07 -14.92
N ASP A 96 10.59 -13.20 -14.55
CA ASP A 96 11.67 -12.29 -14.96
C ASP A 96 12.55 -13.05 -15.97
N ASP A 97 12.73 -12.49 -17.17
CA ASP A 97 13.51 -13.09 -18.27
C ASP A 97 15.01 -12.71 -18.22
N GLU A 98 15.82 -13.34 -19.07
CA GLU A 98 17.29 -13.31 -18.98
C GLU A 98 17.94 -11.92 -19.17
N ALA A 99 18.78 -11.54 -18.20
CA ALA A 99 19.83 -10.53 -18.36
C ALA A 99 21.22 -11.17 -18.16
N ASN A 100 21.54 -12.20 -18.96
CA ASN A 100 22.80 -12.95 -18.84
C ASN A 100 24.01 -12.14 -19.32
N HIS A 101 24.59 -11.35 -18.40
CA HIS A 101 25.88 -10.69 -18.57
C HIS A 101 26.81 -11.10 -17.41
N GLY A 102 27.76 -11.98 -17.74
CA GLY A 102 28.59 -12.67 -16.75
C GLY A 102 29.41 -11.74 -15.85
N ARG A 103 29.32 -12.00 -14.54
CA ARG A 103 30.33 -11.64 -13.54
C ARG A 103 30.62 -12.89 -12.70
N GLU A 104 31.87 -13.02 -12.28
CA GLU A 104 32.41 -14.21 -11.62
C GLU A 104 31.92 -14.33 -10.17
N ASP A 105 31.96 -15.54 -9.60
CA ASP A 105 31.40 -15.89 -8.29
C ASP A 105 31.97 -15.07 -7.11
N THR A 106 31.08 -14.58 -6.23
CA THR A 106 31.45 -14.26 -4.84
C THR A 106 30.29 -14.60 -3.88
N PRO A 107 30.39 -15.67 -3.08
CA PRO A 107 29.26 -16.16 -2.28
C PRO A 107 29.11 -15.45 -0.93
N TRP A 108 28.08 -14.63 -0.77
CA TRP A 108 27.64 -14.14 0.53
C TRP A 108 26.74 -15.17 1.23
N ARG A 109 27.17 -15.63 2.42
CA ARG A 109 26.44 -16.64 3.19
C ARG A 109 25.34 -16.00 4.03
N VAL A 110 24.08 -16.32 3.74
CA VAL A 110 22.99 -16.16 4.71
C VAL A 110 23.11 -17.28 5.74
N HIS A 111 23.68 -16.97 6.90
CA HIS A 111 23.60 -17.82 8.08
C HIS A 111 22.36 -17.48 8.92
N ASP A 112 21.87 -18.49 9.63
CA ASP A 112 20.91 -18.38 10.74
C ASP A 112 19.49 -17.90 10.41
N LEU A 113 18.86 -18.56 9.43
CA LEU A 113 17.42 -18.90 9.47
C LEU A 113 17.01 -20.10 8.57
N ALA A 114 17.94 -20.61 7.75
CA ALA A 114 17.67 -21.72 6.84
C ALA A 114 17.54 -23.09 7.55
N TYR A 115 16.31 -23.53 7.83
CA TYR A 115 16.04 -24.96 8.06
C TYR A 115 16.06 -25.70 6.72
N THR A 116 17.27 -26.07 6.28
CA THR A 116 17.47 -26.97 5.14
C THR A 116 17.67 -28.39 5.67
N PRO A 117 16.65 -29.28 5.66
CA PRO A 117 16.86 -30.67 6.03
C PRO A 117 17.84 -31.31 5.05
N ALA A 118 18.81 -32.07 5.59
CA ALA A 118 19.85 -32.68 4.76
C ALA A 118 19.25 -33.69 3.77
N VAL A 119 19.39 -33.42 2.47
CA VAL A 119 18.82 -34.29 1.42
C VAL A 119 19.59 -35.60 1.37
N ALA A 120 19.05 -36.62 2.04
CA ALA A 120 19.62 -37.97 2.02
C ALA A 120 19.59 -38.54 0.59
N GLN A 121 20.77 -38.80 0.01
CA GLN A 121 20.88 -39.58 -1.22
C GLN A 121 20.69 -41.06 -0.88
N VAL A 122 19.49 -41.58 -1.18
CA VAL A 122 19.18 -43.01 -1.22
C VAL A 122 18.56 -43.31 -2.57
N GLY A 123 19.01 -44.38 -3.22
CA GLY A 123 18.74 -44.69 -4.63
C GLY A 123 17.33 -45.21 -4.95
N ALA A 124 16.29 -44.51 -4.51
CA ALA A 124 14.93 -44.69 -5.00
C ALA A 124 14.61 -43.65 -6.07
N THR A 125 13.98 -44.09 -7.17
CA THR A 125 13.33 -43.19 -8.14
C THR A 125 12.22 -42.43 -7.42
N ARG A 126 12.38 -41.11 -7.24
CA ARG A 126 11.33 -40.28 -6.67
C ARG A 126 10.15 -40.17 -7.65
N PRO A 127 8.89 -40.29 -7.20
CA PRO A 127 7.73 -40.27 -8.08
C PRO A 127 7.43 -38.88 -8.67
N ILE A 128 7.95 -37.82 -8.07
CA ILE A 128 7.87 -36.44 -8.60
C ILE A 128 9.24 -36.05 -9.16
N GLY A 129 9.25 -35.56 -10.40
CA GLY A 129 10.41 -35.04 -11.11
C GLY A 129 10.73 -33.59 -10.75
N GLN A 130 11.89 -33.11 -11.25
CA GLN A 130 12.30 -31.72 -11.04
C GLN A 130 11.38 -30.74 -11.80
N TYR A 131 11.18 -29.56 -11.22
CA TYR A 131 10.42 -28.47 -11.84
C TYR A 131 11.35 -27.64 -12.73
N GLU A 132 10.99 -27.49 -14.01
CA GLU A 132 11.64 -26.57 -14.93
C GLU A 132 10.79 -25.30 -15.12
N ARG A 133 11.46 -24.13 -15.08
CA ARG A 133 10.81 -22.84 -15.28
C ARG A 133 10.82 -22.49 -16.77
N LEU A 134 9.65 -22.62 -17.39
CA LEU A 134 9.37 -22.21 -18.77
C LEU A 134 8.49 -20.96 -18.79
N SER A 135 8.54 -20.23 -19.91
CA SER A 135 7.74 -19.03 -20.21
C SER A 135 6.22 -19.24 -20.06
N ALA A 136 5.49 -18.12 -19.96
CA ALA A 136 4.05 -18.10 -19.68
C ALA A 136 3.20 -18.19 -20.97
N GLU A 137 3.25 -19.33 -21.65
CA GLU A 137 2.32 -19.63 -22.75
C GLU A 137 0.92 -20.00 -22.21
N VAL A 138 -0.13 -19.80 -23.04
CA VAL A 138 -1.50 -20.21 -22.75
C VAL A 138 -1.91 -21.30 -23.73
N HIS A 139 -2.19 -22.49 -23.19
CA HIS A 139 -2.64 -23.66 -23.93
C HIS A 139 -4.13 -23.92 -23.68
N GLU A 140 -4.77 -24.63 -24.61
CA GLU A 140 -6.11 -25.17 -24.40
C GLU A 140 -6.10 -26.22 -23.28
N TRP A 141 -7.28 -26.46 -22.67
CA TRP A 141 -7.39 -27.33 -21.49
C TRP A 141 -7.14 -28.81 -21.83
N ASP A 142 -6.13 -29.43 -21.21
CA ASP A 142 -5.85 -30.86 -21.33
C ASP A 142 -6.53 -31.67 -20.20
N PRO A 143 -7.43 -32.62 -20.51
CA PRO A 143 -8.13 -33.42 -19.49
C PRO A 143 -7.19 -34.28 -18.63
N ARG A 144 -5.99 -34.64 -19.12
CA ARG A 144 -5.01 -35.45 -18.39
C ARG A 144 -4.46 -34.74 -17.15
N THR A 145 -4.62 -33.41 -17.07
CA THR A 145 -4.26 -32.63 -15.87
C THR A 145 -5.06 -33.04 -14.63
N VAL A 146 -6.28 -33.57 -14.79
CA VAL A 146 -7.10 -34.11 -13.70
C VAL A 146 -6.54 -35.45 -13.20
N GLU A 147 -6.01 -36.28 -14.09
CA GLU A 147 -5.36 -37.54 -13.75
C GLU A 147 -4.00 -37.31 -13.06
N VAL A 148 -3.21 -36.35 -13.54
CA VAL A 148 -1.99 -35.88 -12.86
C VAL A 148 -2.31 -35.40 -11.43
N ALA A 149 -3.34 -34.56 -11.27
CA ALA A 149 -3.77 -34.08 -9.97
C ALA A 149 -4.19 -35.21 -9.03
N ALA A 150 -4.99 -36.16 -9.51
CA ALA A 150 -5.40 -37.35 -8.76
C ALA A 150 -4.18 -38.20 -8.36
N ARG A 151 -3.22 -38.41 -9.27
CA ARG A 151 -2.03 -39.22 -9.01
C ARG A 151 -1.08 -38.59 -7.98
N VAL A 152 -0.92 -37.27 -7.99
CA VAL A 152 -0.18 -36.55 -6.94
C VAL A 152 -0.93 -36.62 -5.61
N ALA A 153 -2.25 -36.49 -5.61
CA ALA A 153 -3.07 -36.62 -4.41
C ALA A 153 -2.99 -38.04 -3.79
N GLU A 154 -2.88 -39.09 -4.60
CA GLU A 154 -2.57 -40.45 -4.12
C GLU A 154 -1.20 -40.53 -3.46
N LEU A 155 -0.14 -40.07 -4.13
CA LEU A 155 1.24 -40.12 -3.62
C LEU A 155 1.42 -39.38 -2.27
N VAL A 156 0.72 -38.26 -2.08
CA VAL A 156 0.67 -37.56 -0.78
C VAL A 156 -0.08 -38.40 0.26
N ARG A 157 -1.27 -38.91 -0.09
CA ARG A 157 -2.14 -39.68 0.82
C ARG A 157 -1.53 -41.03 1.24
N GLU A 158 -0.69 -41.64 0.40
CA GLU A 158 0.11 -42.83 0.75
C GLU A 158 1.12 -42.56 1.89
N ARG A 159 1.54 -41.30 2.09
CA ARG A 159 2.48 -40.89 3.14
C ARG A 159 1.82 -40.17 4.31
N ARG A 160 0.74 -39.43 4.05
CA ARG A 160 -0.05 -38.65 5.00
C ARG A 160 -1.55 -38.86 4.71
N PRO A 161 -2.16 -39.97 5.19
CA PRO A 161 -3.56 -40.29 4.91
C PRO A 161 -4.58 -39.29 5.48
N ASP A 162 -4.13 -38.44 6.41
CA ASP A 162 -4.86 -37.36 7.06
C ASP A 162 -4.97 -36.08 6.21
N LEU A 163 -4.12 -35.92 5.19
CA LEU A 163 -4.13 -34.72 4.34
C LEU A 163 -5.11 -34.85 3.17
N THR A 164 -5.88 -33.79 2.96
CA THR A 164 -6.69 -33.61 1.75
C THR A 164 -5.88 -32.79 0.74
N VAL A 165 -5.81 -33.27 -0.51
CA VAL A 165 -5.17 -32.57 -1.63
C VAL A 165 -6.25 -32.21 -2.64
N GLU A 166 -6.44 -30.93 -2.89
CA GLU A 166 -7.46 -30.39 -3.80
C GLU A 166 -6.82 -29.88 -5.09
N HIS A 167 -7.39 -30.24 -6.25
CA HIS A 167 -7.00 -29.69 -7.54
C HIS A 167 -7.66 -28.32 -7.72
N ILE A 168 -6.87 -27.25 -7.77
CA ILE A 168 -7.33 -25.86 -7.85
C ILE A 168 -6.83 -25.19 -9.13
N GLY A 169 -6.85 -23.86 -9.17
CA GLY A 169 -6.37 -23.09 -10.32
C GLY A 169 -7.15 -23.37 -11.60
N SER A 170 -6.49 -23.28 -12.75
CA SER A 170 -7.22 -23.32 -14.04
C SER A 170 -7.27 -24.67 -14.74
N THR A 171 -6.30 -25.56 -14.50
CA THR A 171 -6.37 -26.93 -15.01
C THR A 171 -7.47 -27.76 -14.33
N ALA A 172 -7.94 -27.34 -13.14
CA ALA A 172 -9.08 -27.95 -12.48
C ALA A 172 -10.45 -27.65 -13.12
N VAL A 173 -10.55 -26.70 -14.06
CA VAL A 173 -11.82 -26.27 -14.66
C VAL A 173 -11.92 -26.77 -16.11
N PRO A 174 -12.83 -27.72 -16.42
CA PRO A 174 -12.95 -28.27 -17.77
C PRO A 174 -13.19 -27.20 -18.85
N GLY A 175 -12.35 -27.23 -19.89
CA GLY A 175 -12.41 -26.30 -21.02
C GLY A 175 -11.85 -24.90 -20.75
N LEU A 176 -11.22 -24.63 -19.60
CA LEU A 176 -10.62 -23.32 -19.31
C LEU A 176 -9.13 -23.29 -19.70
N PRO A 177 -8.69 -22.50 -20.71
CA PRO A 177 -7.29 -22.43 -21.12
C PRO A 177 -6.39 -21.80 -20.03
N GLY A 178 -5.09 -22.13 -20.04
CA GLY A 178 -4.14 -21.66 -19.02
C GLY A 178 -2.70 -22.11 -19.25
N LYS A 179 -1.83 -21.90 -18.25
CA LYS A 179 -0.36 -22.12 -18.32
C LYS A 179 0.10 -23.59 -18.39
N GLY A 180 -0.83 -24.54 -18.49
CA GLY A 180 -0.56 -25.99 -18.42
C GLY A 180 -0.03 -26.49 -17.06
N ILE A 181 -0.09 -25.66 -16.01
CA ILE A 181 0.38 -26.00 -14.66
C ILE A 181 -0.76 -26.67 -13.89
N VAL A 182 -0.44 -27.74 -13.17
CA VAL A 182 -1.35 -28.45 -12.26
C VAL A 182 -1.24 -27.80 -10.88
N ASP A 183 -2.18 -26.93 -10.59
CA ASP A 183 -2.23 -26.16 -9.34
C ASP A 183 -2.93 -26.99 -8.26
N LEU A 184 -2.23 -27.35 -7.18
CA LEU A 184 -2.73 -28.20 -6.10
C LEU A 184 -2.68 -27.46 -4.76
N SER A 185 -3.52 -27.85 -3.80
CA SER A 185 -3.44 -27.29 -2.45
C SER A 185 -3.75 -28.30 -1.34
N ILE A 186 -3.16 -28.06 -0.16
CA ILE A 186 -3.36 -28.79 1.09
C ILE A 186 -3.63 -27.78 2.19
N GLU A 187 -4.61 -28.04 3.07
CA GLU A 187 -4.76 -27.32 4.34
C GLU A 187 -4.15 -28.15 5.49
N THR A 188 -3.38 -27.50 6.38
CA THR A 188 -2.96 -28.08 7.68
C THR A 188 -2.85 -26.99 8.76
N THR A 189 -2.49 -27.33 10.00
CA THR A 189 -2.22 -26.33 11.05
C THR A 189 -0.83 -25.70 10.84
N PRO A 190 -0.60 -24.43 11.24
CA PRO A 190 0.69 -23.75 11.03
C PRO A 190 1.91 -24.51 11.54
N GLU A 191 1.74 -25.32 12.59
CA GLU A 191 2.79 -26.11 13.25
C GLU A 191 3.20 -27.36 12.46
N ASP A 192 2.30 -27.90 11.63
CA ASP A 192 2.52 -29.10 10.81
C ASP A 192 3.01 -28.78 9.38
N ILE A 193 2.93 -27.52 8.94
CA ILE A 193 3.45 -27.09 7.62
C ILE A 193 4.87 -27.61 7.33
N PRO A 194 5.86 -27.55 8.26
CA PRO A 194 7.19 -28.13 8.03
C PRO A 194 7.17 -29.65 7.85
N GLY A 195 6.26 -30.37 8.53
CA GLY A 195 6.07 -31.82 8.40
C GLY A 195 5.46 -32.20 7.05
N VAL A 196 4.50 -31.44 6.55
CA VAL A 196 3.94 -31.61 5.20
C VAL A 196 5.01 -31.37 4.13
N VAL A 197 5.78 -30.27 4.24
CA VAL A 197 6.87 -29.95 3.30
C VAL A 197 7.96 -31.03 3.27
N ALA A 198 8.33 -31.61 4.42
CA ALA A 198 9.28 -32.72 4.46
C ALA A 198 8.81 -33.93 3.64
N VAL A 199 7.54 -34.33 3.78
CA VAL A 199 6.93 -35.42 3.01
C VAL A 199 6.90 -35.12 1.51
N LEU A 200 6.61 -33.87 1.12
CA LEU A 200 6.64 -33.45 -0.29
C LEU A 200 8.06 -33.53 -0.89
N TYR A 201 9.08 -33.13 -0.12
CA TYR A 201 10.48 -33.23 -0.55
C TYR A 201 10.98 -34.69 -0.63
N GLU A 202 10.46 -35.61 0.18
CA GLU A 202 10.68 -37.05 0.00
C GLU A 202 10.08 -37.58 -1.31
N LEU A 203 8.86 -37.13 -1.65
CA LEU A 203 8.18 -37.50 -2.91
C LEU A 203 8.88 -36.94 -4.16
N GLY A 204 9.68 -35.88 -4.03
CA GLY A 204 10.51 -35.31 -5.10
C GLY A 204 10.23 -33.86 -5.44
N PHE A 205 9.27 -33.20 -4.77
CA PHE A 205 9.11 -31.75 -4.87
C PHE A 205 10.39 -31.03 -4.42
N GLY A 206 10.63 -29.84 -4.98
CA GLY A 206 11.67 -28.91 -4.54
C GLY A 206 11.08 -27.59 -4.02
N PRO A 207 11.91 -26.71 -3.45
CA PRO A 207 11.52 -25.33 -3.17
C PRO A 207 11.22 -24.58 -4.47
N GLN A 208 10.34 -23.57 -4.39
CA GLN A 208 10.07 -22.67 -5.51
C GLN A 208 11.35 -21.95 -5.97
N PRO A 209 11.70 -21.99 -7.28
CA PRO A 209 12.79 -21.19 -7.82
C PRO A 209 12.34 -19.74 -8.08
N GLY A 210 13.15 -18.78 -7.64
CA GLY A 210 12.94 -17.35 -7.91
C GLY A 210 13.60 -16.43 -6.86
N PRO A 211 13.57 -15.11 -7.07
CA PRO A 211 14.08 -14.12 -6.12
C PRO A 211 13.12 -13.87 -4.94
N ASP A 212 11.87 -14.32 -5.04
CA ASP A 212 10.80 -14.09 -4.06
C ASP A 212 9.95 -15.38 -3.87
N PRO A 213 10.41 -16.33 -3.04
CA PRO A 213 9.70 -17.58 -2.80
C PRO A 213 8.59 -17.42 -1.74
N TRP A 214 7.49 -18.16 -1.90
CA TRP A 214 6.41 -18.25 -0.90
C TRP A 214 6.98 -18.58 0.50
N PRO A 215 6.59 -17.85 1.56
CA PRO A 215 7.25 -17.92 2.86
C PRO A 215 7.03 -19.28 3.55
N PRO A 216 7.91 -19.69 4.50
CA PRO A 216 7.79 -20.96 5.21
C PRO A 216 6.47 -21.19 5.97
N THR A 217 5.70 -20.12 6.22
CA THR A 217 4.36 -20.13 6.83
C THR A 217 3.21 -20.44 5.87
N ARG A 218 3.45 -20.40 4.55
CA ARG A 218 2.53 -20.82 3.48
C ARG A 218 3.32 -21.18 2.21
N PRO A 219 4.15 -22.25 2.24
CA PRO A 219 5.09 -22.53 1.17
C PRO A 219 4.41 -23.18 -0.05
N MET A 220 5.00 -22.98 -1.23
CA MET A 220 4.57 -23.60 -2.49
C MET A 220 5.69 -24.48 -3.08
N PRO A 221 5.89 -25.72 -2.57
CA PRO A 221 6.73 -26.70 -3.25
C PRO A 221 6.31 -26.93 -4.71
N VAL A 222 7.31 -27.13 -5.57
CA VAL A 222 7.12 -27.32 -7.02
C VAL A 222 7.76 -28.61 -7.51
N GLY A 223 7.19 -29.22 -8.56
CA GLY A 223 7.69 -30.46 -9.13
C GLY A 223 7.14 -30.72 -10.53
N SER A 224 7.38 -31.92 -11.05
CA SER A 224 6.78 -32.38 -12.30
C SER A 224 6.33 -33.85 -12.23
N LEU A 225 5.41 -34.23 -13.12
CA LEU A 225 5.00 -35.62 -13.33
C LEU A 225 4.86 -35.87 -14.82
N GLU A 226 5.39 -36.99 -15.32
CA GLU A 226 5.19 -37.43 -16.70
C GLU A 226 3.96 -38.35 -16.79
N LEU A 227 3.08 -38.08 -17.74
CA LEU A 227 1.93 -38.94 -18.09
C LEU A 227 1.79 -38.98 -19.61
N ASP A 228 1.73 -40.19 -20.19
CA ASP A 228 1.71 -40.43 -21.64
C ASP A 228 2.78 -39.65 -22.43
N GLY A 229 4.03 -39.66 -21.95
CA GLY A 229 5.15 -38.94 -22.58
C GLY A 229 5.03 -37.41 -22.55
N THR A 230 4.07 -36.88 -21.78
CA THR A 230 3.85 -35.44 -21.59
C THR A 230 4.26 -35.05 -20.18
N LEU A 231 5.16 -34.08 -20.03
CA LEU A 231 5.63 -33.61 -18.72
C LEU A 231 4.74 -32.47 -18.21
N TYR A 232 4.11 -32.67 -17.06
CA TYR A 232 3.27 -31.67 -16.40
C TYR A 232 4.03 -31.00 -15.27
N ARG A 233 3.96 -29.66 -15.23
CA ARG A 233 4.49 -28.85 -14.12
C ARG A 233 3.45 -28.78 -13.01
N ILE A 234 3.87 -28.93 -11.76
CA ILE A 234 3.01 -28.95 -10.58
C ILE A 234 3.44 -27.84 -9.62
N HIS A 235 2.48 -27.02 -9.18
CA HIS A 235 2.60 -26.14 -8.01
C HIS A 235 1.71 -26.71 -6.91
N LEU A 236 2.23 -26.88 -5.69
CA LEU A 236 1.43 -27.41 -4.57
C LEU A 236 1.53 -26.47 -3.37
N HIS A 237 0.43 -25.77 -3.08
CA HIS A 237 0.34 -24.79 -2.00
C HIS A 237 -0.01 -25.47 -0.67
N VAL A 238 0.90 -25.43 0.30
CA VAL A 238 0.62 -25.84 1.68
C VAL A 238 0.12 -24.64 2.45
N GLN A 239 -1.16 -24.66 2.85
CA GLN A 239 -1.86 -23.53 3.44
C GLN A 239 -2.15 -23.76 4.94
N PRO A 240 -2.00 -22.72 5.80
CA PRO A 240 -2.52 -22.77 7.16
C PRO A 240 -4.06 -22.76 7.15
N ARG A 241 -4.67 -23.48 8.09
CA ARG A 241 -6.13 -23.51 8.28
C ARG A 241 -6.71 -22.13 8.50
N GLY A 242 -7.81 -21.83 7.80
CA GLY A 242 -8.42 -20.50 7.76
C GLY A 242 -7.78 -19.54 6.75
N GLY A 243 -6.77 -20.00 5.99
CA GLY A 243 -6.27 -19.31 4.81
C GLY A 243 -7.15 -19.51 3.57
N ASP A 244 -6.55 -19.37 2.39
CA ASP A 244 -7.30 -19.27 1.13
C ASP A 244 -7.89 -20.59 0.62
N PHE A 245 -7.49 -21.74 1.17
CA PHE A 245 -7.85 -23.09 0.71
C PHE A 245 -9.34 -23.24 0.35
N ALA A 246 -10.24 -22.88 1.27
CA ALA A 246 -11.69 -22.97 1.06
C ALA A 246 -12.21 -22.04 -0.05
N ARG A 247 -11.56 -20.87 -0.23
CA ARG A 247 -11.90 -19.88 -1.26
C ARG A 247 -11.42 -20.32 -2.64
N ASP A 248 -10.22 -20.88 -2.73
CA ASP A 248 -9.63 -21.35 -3.98
C ASP A 248 -10.46 -22.52 -4.56
N ILE A 249 -10.96 -23.40 -3.67
CA ILE A 249 -11.97 -24.44 -3.95
C ILE A 249 -13.30 -23.82 -4.41
N ALA A 250 -13.87 -22.88 -3.66
CA ALA A 250 -15.15 -22.26 -3.99
C ALA A 250 -15.12 -21.52 -5.35
N PHE A 251 -14.01 -20.87 -5.69
CA PHE A 251 -13.81 -20.17 -6.95
C PHE A 251 -13.65 -21.13 -8.14
N ARG A 252 -12.88 -22.22 -7.96
CA ARG A 252 -12.82 -23.33 -8.92
C ARG A 252 -14.21 -23.89 -9.20
N ASP A 253 -14.99 -24.17 -8.15
CA ASP A 253 -16.29 -24.80 -8.29
C ASP A 253 -17.37 -23.82 -8.79
N ALA A 254 -17.23 -22.52 -8.55
CA ALA A 254 -18.00 -21.49 -9.24
C ALA A 254 -17.70 -21.51 -10.76
N LEU A 255 -16.43 -21.50 -11.17
CA LEU A 255 -16.02 -21.58 -12.58
C LEU A 255 -16.40 -22.90 -13.27
N ARG A 256 -16.61 -23.99 -12.53
CA ARG A 256 -17.14 -25.26 -13.05
C ARG A 256 -18.65 -25.23 -13.26
N ASN A 257 -19.40 -24.57 -12.37
CA ASN A 257 -20.85 -24.59 -12.36
C ASN A 257 -21.50 -23.41 -13.11
N ASP A 258 -20.78 -22.31 -13.34
CA ASP A 258 -21.23 -21.14 -14.09
C ASP A 258 -20.46 -20.98 -15.42
N PRO A 259 -21.08 -21.35 -16.58
CA PRO A 259 -20.47 -21.19 -17.89
C PRO A 259 -20.21 -19.74 -18.30
N GLU A 260 -20.99 -18.77 -17.81
CA GLU A 260 -20.80 -17.35 -18.13
C GLU A 260 -19.59 -16.80 -17.37
N LEU A 261 -19.51 -17.06 -16.06
CA LEU A 261 -18.36 -16.71 -15.21
C LEU A 261 -17.05 -17.29 -15.78
N ARG A 262 -17.09 -18.55 -16.24
CA ARG A 262 -15.95 -19.19 -16.91
C ARG A 262 -15.58 -18.49 -18.22
N SER A 263 -16.56 -18.10 -19.04
CA SER A 263 -16.31 -17.38 -20.30
C SER A 263 -15.77 -15.97 -20.07
N GLN A 264 -16.23 -15.27 -19.03
CA GLN A 264 -15.65 -13.99 -18.60
C GLN A 264 -14.18 -14.15 -18.17
N TYR A 265 -13.86 -15.19 -17.39
CA TYR A 265 -12.48 -15.45 -16.96
C TYR A 265 -11.56 -15.87 -18.12
N GLU A 266 -12.06 -16.66 -19.07
CA GLU A 266 -11.37 -16.99 -20.30
C GLU A 266 -11.10 -15.75 -21.16
N GLY A 267 -12.12 -14.93 -21.41
CA GLY A 267 -11.99 -13.70 -22.19
C GLY A 267 -10.98 -12.72 -21.58
N LEU A 268 -10.99 -12.60 -20.25
CA LEU A 268 -10.02 -11.79 -19.51
C LEU A 268 -8.59 -12.34 -19.65
N LYS A 269 -8.38 -13.66 -19.57
CA LYS A 269 -7.07 -14.28 -19.84
C LYS A 269 -6.59 -14.04 -21.28
N ARG A 270 -7.43 -14.39 -22.27
CA ARG A 270 -7.08 -14.29 -23.69
C ARG A 270 -6.80 -12.83 -24.09
N GLY A 271 -7.59 -11.89 -23.56
CA GLY A 271 -7.43 -10.44 -23.79
C GLY A 271 -6.10 -9.86 -23.29
N ILE A 272 -5.55 -10.37 -22.19
CA ILE A 272 -4.21 -9.99 -21.74
C ILE A 272 -3.16 -10.52 -22.72
N THR A 273 -3.22 -11.81 -23.07
CA THR A 273 -2.24 -12.43 -23.99
C THR A 273 -2.27 -11.90 -25.43
N SER A 274 -3.38 -11.31 -25.88
CA SER A 274 -3.46 -10.73 -27.23
C SER A 274 -2.60 -9.48 -27.44
N GLY A 275 -1.99 -8.91 -26.39
CA GLY A 275 -1.00 -7.84 -26.51
C GLY A 275 0.44 -8.29 -26.84
N GLY A 276 0.73 -9.59 -26.77
CA GLY A 276 2.08 -10.15 -26.87
C GLY A 276 2.51 -10.85 -25.59
N ALA A 277 3.83 -11.02 -25.39
CA ALA A 277 4.37 -11.56 -24.15
C ALA A 277 4.19 -10.53 -23.02
N VAL A 278 3.25 -10.78 -22.11
CA VAL A 278 2.95 -9.89 -20.97
C VAL A 278 3.70 -10.37 -19.74
N GLU A 279 4.48 -9.46 -19.13
CA GLU A 279 5.19 -9.66 -17.87
C GLU A 279 4.27 -10.24 -16.78
N GLY A 280 4.75 -11.25 -16.05
CA GLY A 280 3.94 -12.06 -15.13
C GLY A 280 3.24 -11.25 -14.03
N LEU A 281 3.84 -10.16 -13.57
CA LEU A 281 3.23 -9.21 -12.62
C LEU A 281 1.97 -8.57 -13.19
N ARG A 282 2.07 -7.97 -14.37
CA ARG A 282 0.95 -7.34 -15.08
C ARG A 282 -0.13 -8.37 -15.42
N TYR A 283 0.24 -9.56 -15.90
CA TYR A 283 -0.68 -10.67 -16.17
C TYR A 283 -1.46 -11.12 -14.93
N THR A 284 -0.86 -11.01 -13.74
CA THR A 284 -1.49 -11.39 -12.47
C THR A 284 -2.41 -10.28 -11.98
N HIS A 285 -1.86 -9.08 -11.77
CA HIS A 285 -2.57 -7.95 -11.19
C HIS A 285 -3.74 -7.43 -12.04
N SER A 286 -3.71 -7.62 -13.36
CA SER A 286 -4.83 -7.27 -14.24
C SER A 286 -6.08 -8.14 -14.01
N LYS A 287 -5.93 -9.40 -13.54
CA LYS A 287 -7.07 -10.26 -13.17
C LYS A 287 -7.57 -10.00 -11.75
N THR A 288 -6.68 -9.57 -10.85
CA THR A 288 -6.92 -9.50 -9.40
C THR A 288 -8.23 -8.82 -9.04
N ARG A 289 -8.55 -7.66 -9.63
CA ARG A 289 -9.83 -6.94 -9.39
C ARG A 289 -11.08 -7.78 -9.73
N TRP A 290 -11.04 -8.56 -10.82
CA TRP A 290 -12.17 -9.43 -11.20
C TRP A 290 -12.26 -10.63 -10.26
N ILE A 291 -11.13 -11.31 -9.99
CA ILE A 291 -11.08 -12.47 -9.10
C ILE A 291 -11.55 -12.11 -7.68
N LEU A 292 -11.06 -11.00 -7.11
CA LEU A 292 -11.48 -10.48 -5.79
C LEU A 292 -12.97 -10.14 -5.74
N ASN A 293 -13.54 -9.65 -6.84
CA ASN A 293 -14.99 -9.41 -6.91
C ASN A 293 -15.79 -10.72 -6.87
N VAL A 294 -15.34 -11.75 -7.58
CA VAL A 294 -15.94 -13.10 -7.50
C VAL A 294 -15.79 -13.69 -6.11
N TYR A 295 -14.62 -13.58 -5.49
CA TYR A 295 -14.41 -13.98 -4.09
C TYR A 295 -15.40 -13.30 -3.13
N ARG A 296 -15.65 -11.97 -3.29
CA ARG A 296 -16.67 -11.27 -2.49
C ARG A 296 -18.08 -11.78 -2.76
N GLN A 297 -18.44 -12.06 -4.02
CA GLN A 297 -19.74 -12.64 -4.38
C GLN A 297 -19.94 -14.05 -3.79
N LEU A 298 -18.86 -14.81 -3.61
CA LEU A 298 -18.84 -16.12 -2.94
C LEU A 298 -18.74 -16.03 -1.40
N GLY A 299 -18.61 -14.82 -0.82
CA GLY A 299 -18.52 -14.60 0.63
C GLY A 299 -17.10 -14.64 1.22
N TYR A 300 -16.06 -14.76 0.39
CA TYR A 300 -14.64 -14.91 0.79
C TYR A 300 -13.81 -13.63 0.56
N ALA A 301 -14.37 -12.46 0.90
CA ALA A 301 -13.59 -11.24 1.04
C ALA A 301 -13.22 -11.04 2.52
N PRO A 302 -12.00 -10.56 2.85
CA PRO A 302 -11.66 -10.22 4.21
C PRO A 302 -12.59 -9.08 4.69
N PRO A 303 -13.08 -9.11 5.94
CA PRO A 303 -13.91 -8.03 6.45
C PRO A 303 -13.11 -6.72 6.48
N PRO A 304 -13.74 -5.56 6.20
CA PRO A 304 -13.06 -4.28 6.31
C PRO A 304 -12.60 -4.04 7.75
N ILE A 305 -11.40 -3.49 7.90
CA ILE A 305 -10.82 -3.13 9.19
C ILE A 305 -11.59 -1.92 9.72
N ALA A 306 -12.63 -2.18 10.51
CA ALA A 306 -13.57 -1.16 10.96
C ALA A 306 -13.08 -0.38 12.20
N PRO A 307 -13.48 0.89 12.38
CA PRO A 307 -13.32 1.59 13.64
C PRO A 307 -13.97 0.81 14.81
N PRO A 308 -13.39 0.81 16.03
CA PRO A 308 -12.25 1.61 16.49
C PRO A 308 -10.92 0.84 16.48
N ALA A 309 -10.62 0.10 15.41
CA ALA A 309 -9.33 -0.56 15.20
C ALA A 309 -8.13 0.42 15.26
N THR A 310 -6.93 -0.11 15.47
CA THR A 310 -5.69 0.68 15.52
C THR A 310 -4.94 0.61 14.19
N ILE A 311 -4.62 1.77 13.61
CA ILE A 311 -3.76 1.93 12.44
C ILE A 311 -2.37 2.35 12.94
N GLY A 312 -1.34 1.57 12.59
CA GLY A 312 0.05 1.94 12.85
C GLY A 312 0.67 2.66 11.67
N ILE A 313 1.42 3.72 11.93
CA ILE A 313 2.12 4.53 10.93
C ILE A 313 3.61 4.55 11.26
N LEU A 314 4.43 4.13 10.31
CA LEU A 314 5.88 4.27 10.36
C LEU A 314 6.25 5.68 9.84
N GLY A 315 6.77 6.52 10.73
CA GLY A 315 6.98 7.94 10.54
C GLY A 315 5.92 8.80 11.23
N GLY A 316 6.37 9.79 12.01
CA GLY A 316 5.55 10.74 12.75
C GLY A 316 5.61 12.16 12.18
N GLY A 317 6.09 12.35 10.96
CA GLY A 317 6.15 13.63 10.26
C GLY A 317 4.78 14.21 9.88
N GLN A 318 4.80 15.23 9.00
CA GLN A 318 3.56 15.94 8.65
C GLN A 318 2.55 15.06 7.91
N LEU A 319 3.00 14.04 7.18
CA LEU A 319 2.13 13.16 6.40
C LEU A 319 1.45 12.15 7.33
N GLY A 320 2.21 11.56 8.25
CA GLY A 320 1.71 10.75 9.37
C GLY A 320 0.75 11.53 10.26
N ARG A 321 0.99 12.83 10.50
CA ARG A 321 0.05 13.71 11.21
C ARG A 321 -1.28 13.88 10.46
N MET A 322 -1.24 14.08 9.15
CA MET A 322 -2.46 14.25 8.34
C MET A 322 -3.22 12.93 8.12
N LEU A 323 -2.51 11.80 8.02
CA LEU A 323 -3.09 10.46 8.14
C LEU A 323 -3.74 10.26 9.52
N ALA A 324 -3.05 10.64 10.61
CA ALA A 324 -3.59 10.51 11.96
C ALA A 324 -4.89 11.31 12.13
N LEU A 325 -4.93 12.57 11.68
CA LEU A 325 -6.13 13.42 11.73
C LEU A 325 -7.31 12.78 10.97
N ALA A 326 -7.12 12.35 9.72
CA ALA A 326 -8.17 11.67 8.95
C ALA A 326 -8.62 10.34 9.60
N GLY A 327 -7.70 9.62 10.24
CA GLY A 327 -8.02 8.38 10.97
C GLY A 327 -8.83 8.63 12.23
N ARG A 328 -8.52 9.69 12.98
CA ARG A 328 -9.31 10.12 14.14
C ARG A 328 -10.70 10.60 13.75
N GLU A 329 -10.85 11.27 12.60
CA GLU A 329 -12.16 11.67 12.05
C GLU A 329 -13.03 10.44 11.71
N LEU A 330 -12.43 9.41 11.10
CA LEU A 330 -13.08 8.12 10.85
C LEU A 330 -13.26 7.26 12.12
N GLY A 331 -12.74 7.68 13.28
CA GLY A 331 -12.89 6.99 14.58
C GLY A 331 -11.88 5.86 14.86
N TYR A 332 -10.81 5.75 14.07
CA TYR A 332 -9.69 4.83 14.34
C TYR A 332 -8.82 5.28 15.52
N ARG A 333 -8.07 4.33 16.07
CA ARG A 333 -6.90 4.60 16.91
C ARG A 333 -5.64 4.70 16.07
N ILE A 334 -4.68 5.49 16.53
CA ILE A 334 -3.42 5.75 15.82
C ILE A 334 -2.25 5.32 16.70
N ALA A 335 -1.34 4.52 16.14
CA ALA A 335 -0.04 4.22 16.71
C ALA A 335 1.06 4.78 15.81
N ILE A 336 2.05 5.47 16.36
CA ILE A 336 3.17 6.08 15.61
C ILE A 336 4.49 5.45 16.03
N LEU A 337 5.38 5.16 15.06
CA LEU A 337 6.80 4.94 15.30
C LEU A 337 7.62 6.06 14.66
N ASP A 338 8.39 6.80 15.46
CA ASP A 338 9.29 7.88 15.04
C ASP A 338 10.47 7.99 16.05
N PRO A 339 11.72 8.25 15.61
CA PRO A 339 12.84 8.51 16.52
C PRO A 339 12.73 9.83 17.31
N ASP A 340 11.91 10.79 16.87
CA ASP A 340 11.62 12.03 17.61
C ASP A 340 10.32 11.86 18.44
N PRO A 341 10.38 11.84 19.78
CA PRO A 341 9.19 11.73 20.64
C PRO A 341 8.24 12.92 20.53
N HIS A 342 8.66 14.00 19.86
CA HIS A 342 7.89 15.22 19.61
C HIS A 342 7.63 15.44 18.10
N ALA A 343 7.71 14.38 17.29
CA ALA A 343 7.33 14.43 15.89
C ALA A 343 5.84 14.81 15.71
N PRO A 344 5.47 15.58 14.66
CA PRO A 344 4.14 16.12 14.44
C PRO A 344 2.92 15.21 14.69
N ALA A 345 3.02 13.91 14.43
CA ALA A 345 1.93 12.95 14.61
C ALA A 345 1.78 12.45 16.06
N THR A 346 2.83 12.49 16.89
CA THR A 346 2.81 11.93 18.25
C THR A 346 1.81 12.67 19.16
N ALA A 347 1.58 13.96 18.90
CA ALA A 347 0.58 14.78 19.59
C ALA A 347 -0.89 14.35 19.37
N ILE A 348 -1.17 13.47 18.41
CA ILE A 348 -2.51 13.00 18.03
C ILE A 348 -2.66 11.46 18.20
N ALA A 349 -1.56 10.77 18.52
CA ALA A 349 -1.51 9.32 18.64
C ALA A 349 -2.10 8.79 19.97
N ASP A 350 -2.69 7.59 19.93
CA ASP A 350 -3.05 6.84 21.15
C ASP A 350 -1.85 6.02 21.68
N VAL A 351 -0.88 5.68 20.81
CA VAL A 351 0.35 4.93 21.13
C VAL A 351 1.54 5.55 20.39
N VAL A 352 2.69 5.69 21.06
CA VAL A 352 3.94 6.18 20.46
C VAL A 352 5.09 5.23 20.82
N GLU A 353 5.73 4.66 19.81
CA GLU A 353 6.93 3.83 19.92
C GLU A 353 8.15 4.66 19.47
N VAL A 354 8.98 5.10 20.41
CA VAL A 354 10.11 5.99 20.12
C VAL A 354 11.33 5.17 19.71
N ALA A 355 11.57 5.02 18.41
CA ALA A 355 12.60 4.16 17.85
C ALA A 355 13.05 4.57 16.44
N ALA A 356 14.21 4.07 16.01
CA ALA A 356 14.72 4.30 14.66
C ALA A 356 13.94 3.49 13.60
N TYR A 357 13.92 3.99 12.36
CA TYR A 357 13.16 3.40 11.24
C TYR A 357 13.68 2.04 10.74
N ASP A 358 14.79 1.55 11.30
CA ASP A 358 15.39 0.24 11.08
C ASP A 358 15.31 -0.69 12.31
N ASP A 359 14.74 -0.25 13.44
CA ASP A 359 14.48 -1.12 14.61
C ASP A 359 13.29 -2.06 14.34
N VAL A 360 13.63 -3.26 13.85
CA VAL A 360 12.72 -4.40 13.65
C VAL A 360 11.92 -4.74 14.92
N ALA A 361 12.54 -4.68 16.09
CA ALA A 361 11.88 -5.05 17.34
C ALA A 361 10.86 -3.98 17.77
N ALA A 362 11.15 -2.69 17.56
CA ALA A 362 10.19 -1.60 17.75
C ALA A 362 9.02 -1.69 16.77
N ALA A 363 9.32 -1.92 15.48
CA ALA A 363 8.28 -2.11 14.47
C ALA A 363 7.33 -3.27 14.83
N GLN A 364 7.88 -4.39 15.32
CA GLN A 364 7.07 -5.52 15.79
C GLN A 364 6.26 -5.21 17.08
N ARG A 365 6.80 -4.39 18.01
CA ARG A 365 6.04 -3.90 19.19
C ARG A 365 4.89 -2.98 18.80
N LEU A 366 5.08 -2.11 17.80
CA LEU A 366 4.02 -1.29 17.23
C LEU A 366 2.96 -2.18 16.55
N ALA A 367 3.39 -3.08 15.66
CA ALA A 367 2.51 -3.95 14.90
C ALA A 367 1.69 -4.89 15.78
N ALA A 368 2.24 -5.39 16.89
CA ALA A 368 1.50 -6.19 17.86
C ALA A 368 0.18 -5.55 18.34
N GLN A 369 0.11 -4.21 18.34
CA GLN A 369 -1.02 -3.39 18.81
C GLN A 369 -1.93 -2.88 17.67
N CYS A 370 -1.62 -3.21 16.41
CA CYS A 370 -2.28 -2.67 15.22
C CYS A 370 -3.07 -3.73 14.45
N SER A 371 -4.06 -3.28 13.69
CA SER A 371 -4.84 -4.07 12.73
C SER A 371 -4.35 -3.87 11.29
N VAL A 372 -3.64 -2.78 11.00
CA VAL A 372 -2.95 -2.50 9.72
C VAL A 372 -1.76 -1.58 9.98
N ILE A 373 -0.69 -1.74 9.20
CA ILE A 373 0.48 -0.87 9.18
C ILE A 373 0.57 -0.14 7.84
N THR A 374 0.89 1.16 7.88
CA THR A 374 1.29 1.98 6.73
C THR A 374 2.57 2.76 7.06
N TYR A 375 3.15 3.43 6.07
CA TYR A 375 4.36 4.24 6.19
C TYR A 375 4.17 5.61 5.52
N GLU A 376 4.71 6.67 6.14
CA GLU A 376 4.72 8.01 5.54
C GLU A 376 6.02 8.36 4.78
N LEU A 377 6.99 7.43 4.74
CA LEU A 377 8.33 7.66 4.22
C LEU A 377 8.94 6.40 3.58
N GLU A 378 9.71 6.59 2.50
CA GLU A 378 10.37 5.54 1.72
C GLU A 378 11.73 5.10 2.33
N HIS A 379 12.02 5.50 3.56
CA HIS A 379 13.30 5.24 4.25
C HIS A 379 13.13 4.34 5.49
N VAL A 380 12.03 3.59 5.56
CA VAL A 380 11.88 2.45 6.47
C VAL A 380 12.92 1.39 6.09
N GLY A 381 13.61 0.82 7.09
CA GLY A 381 14.65 -0.18 6.86
C GLY A 381 14.09 -1.43 6.17
N GLN A 382 14.79 -1.98 5.18
CA GLN A 382 14.29 -3.15 4.43
C GLN A 382 14.03 -4.37 5.34
N GLY A 383 14.82 -4.52 6.42
CA GLY A 383 14.58 -5.54 7.46
C GLY A 383 13.25 -5.34 8.21
N VAL A 384 12.81 -4.09 8.43
CA VAL A 384 11.48 -3.78 9.02
C VAL A 384 10.37 -4.17 8.05
N GLY A 385 10.49 -3.81 6.77
CA GLY A 385 9.50 -4.16 5.75
C GLY A 385 9.28 -5.68 5.62
N VAL A 386 10.36 -6.47 5.68
CA VAL A 386 10.30 -7.95 5.66
C VAL A 386 9.79 -8.52 6.99
N ALA A 387 10.24 -8.00 8.13
CA ALA A 387 9.85 -8.51 9.46
C ALA A 387 8.43 -8.12 9.92
N LEU A 388 7.76 -7.24 9.16
CA LEU A 388 6.36 -6.88 9.31
C LEU A 388 5.41 -7.63 8.36
N ASP A 389 5.91 -8.27 7.30
CA ASP A 389 5.13 -9.19 6.47
C ASP A 389 5.01 -10.57 7.16
N ASP A 390 4.48 -10.56 8.40
CA ASP A 390 4.23 -11.78 9.19
C ASP A 390 2.99 -12.56 8.69
N ARG A 391 2.28 -12.00 7.70
CA ARG A 391 1.00 -12.44 7.12
C ARG A 391 -0.13 -12.67 8.13
N ARG A 392 0.01 -12.15 9.36
CA ARG A 392 -1.04 -12.02 10.38
C ARG A 392 -1.64 -10.61 10.38
N ARG A 393 -0.90 -9.63 9.87
CA ARG A 393 -1.33 -8.23 9.74
C ARG A 393 -0.90 -7.67 8.38
N PRO A 394 -1.69 -6.78 7.77
CA PRO A 394 -1.32 -6.16 6.52
C PRO A 394 -0.36 -4.98 6.78
N ILE A 395 0.80 -5.00 6.13
CA ILE A 395 1.54 -3.78 5.79
C ILE A 395 1.09 -3.32 4.40
N ARG A 396 0.62 -2.07 4.29
CA ARG A 396 0.00 -1.50 3.07
C ARG A 396 0.49 -0.05 2.88
N PRO A 397 1.04 0.34 1.70
CA PRO A 397 1.02 -0.40 0.42
C PRO A 397 1.93 -1.62 0.26
N GLY A 398 2.66 -2.00 1.30
CA GLY A 398 3.34 -3.30 1.37
C GLY A 398 4.83 -3.26 1.04
N PRO A 399 5.53 -4.42 1.16
CA PRO A 399 6.99 -4.46 1.10
C PRO A 399 7.52 -4.26 -0.32
N TYR A 400 6.82 -4.73 -1.34
CA TYR A 400 7.27 -4.62 -2.74
C TYR A 400 7.28 -3.16 -3.23
N PRO A 401 6.20 -2.35 -3.13
CA PRO A 401 6.27 -0.92 -3.48
C PRO A 401 7.32 -0.15 -2.69
N LEU A 402 7.45 -0.40 -1.38
CA LEU A 402 8.46 0.23 -0.52
C LEU A 402 9.90 -0.10 -0.98
N LYS A 403 10.18 -1.38 -1.24
CA LYS A 403 11.49 -1.88 -1.73
C LYS A 403 11.81 -1.31 -3.11
N LEU A 404 10.80 -1.18 -3.97
CA LEU A 404 10.90 -0.69 -5.34
C LEU A 404 11.28 0.81 -5.37
N THR A 405 10.50 1.67 -4.71
CA THR A 405 10.72 3.13 -4.81
C THR A 405 11.80 3.66 -3.86
N ALA A 406 12.29 2.84 -2.93
CA ALA A 406 13.51 3.12 -2.19
C ALA A 406 14.80 3.00 -3.04
N ASP A 407 14.71 2.48 -4.27
CA ASP A 407 15.85 2.21 -5.16
C ASP A 407 15.58 2.74 -6.58
N ARG A 408 16.20 3.88 -6.92
CA ARG A 408 15.95 4.60 -8.18
C ARG A 408 16.36 3.83 -9.45
N LEU A 409 17.16 2.76 -9.34
CA LEU A 409 17.50 1.89 -10.47
C LEU A 409 16.45 0.81 -10.68
N ALA A 410 15.91 0.24 -9.60
CA ALA A 410 14.76 -0.67 -9.67
C ALA A 410 13.51 0.06 -10.17
N GLU A 411 13.26 1.28 -9.65
CA GLU A 411 12.19 2.18 -10.05
C GLU A 411 12.18 2.45 -11.57
N ARG A 412 13.32 2.88 -12.15
CA ARG A 412 13.45 3.15 -13.59
C ARG A 412 13.11 1.92 -14.44
N ARG A 413 13.68 0.75 -14.08
CA ARG A 413 13.43 -0.54 -14.76
C ARG A 413 11.95 -0.93 -14.72
N PHE A 414 11.30 -0.82 -13.55
CA PHE A 414 9.89 -1.15 -13.39
C PHE A 414 8.97 -0.28 -14.26
N VAL A 415 9.25 1.03 -14.31
CA VAL A 415 8.47 1.97 -15.14
C VAL A 415 8.61 1.62 -16.62
N GLU A 416 9.84 1.35 -17.09
CA GLU A 416 10.11 0.99 -18.49
C GLU A 416 9.47 -0.36 -18.88
N ALA A 417 9.51 -1.37 -18.00
CA ALA A 417 8.84 -2.65 -18.20
C ALA A 417 7.31 -2.51 -18.28
N ASN A 418 6.74 -1.51 -17.62
CA ASN A 418 5.30 -1.27 -17.54
C ASN A 418 4.82 -0.12 -18.45
N GLU A 419 5.44 0.01 -19.63
CA GLU A 419 5.11 0.93 -20.73
C GLU A 419 5.26 2.43 -20.39
N GLY A 420 5.74 2.76 -19.19
CA GLY A 420 6.06 4.12 -18.80
C GLY A 420 7.38 4.60 -19.43
N ARG A 421 7.43 5.87 -19.82
CA ARG A 421 8.66 6.52 -20.30
C ARG A 421 9.37 7.20 -19.15
N VAL A 422 10.70 7.21 -19.15
CA VAL A 422 11.56 7.91 -18.17
C VAL A 422 12.58 8.79 -18.89
N ALA A 423 13.32 9.62 -18.13
CA ALA A 423 14.50 10.28 -18.66
C ALA A 423 15.54 9.23 -19.09
N ALA A 424 16.13 9.37 -20.28
CA ALA A 424 17.14 8.42 -20.78
C ALA A 424 18.32 8.34 -19.80
N TRP A 425 18.68 7.11 -19.39
CA TRP A 425 19.54 6.88 -18.23
C TRP A 425 20.56 5.74 -18.40
N ARG A 426 21.53 5.69 -17.48
CA ARG A 426 22.51 4.61 -17.29
C ARG A 426 22.74 4.37 -15.80
N GLU A 427 22.95 3.11 -15.43
CA GLU A 427 23.65 2.78 -14.18
C GLU A 427 25.15 3.04 -14.37
N VAL A 428 25.79 3.66 -13.38
CA VAL A 428 27.23 3.96 -13.39
C VAL A 428 27.85 3.61 -12.03
N ALA A 429 29.03 2.99 -12.03
CA ALA A 429 29.77 2.60 -10.83
C ALA A 429 31.15 3.29 -10.69
N SER A 430 31.46 4.25 -11.57
CA SER A 430 32.69 5.06 -11.48
C SER A 430 32.61 6.37 -12.30
N PRO A 431 33.50 7.36 -12.06
CA PRO A 431 33.60 8.56 -12.90
C PRO A 431 33.95 8.23 -14.37
N ALA A 432 34.71 7.15 -14.61
CA ALA A 432 35.03 6.67 -15.96
C ALA A 432 33.80 6.09 -16.68
N GLU A 433 32.81 5.59 -15.94
CA GLU A 433 31.52 5.18 -16.49
C GLU A 433 30.60 6.38 -16.75
N ILE A 434 30.64 7.42 -15.91
CA ILE A 434 29.97 8.69 -16.23
C ILE A 434 30.51 9.27 -17.54
N LEU A 435 31.82 9.25 -17.78
CA LEU A 435 32.41 9.72 -19.05
C LEU A 435 31.89 8.95 -20.28
N ARG A 436 31.80 7.61 -20.19
CA ARG A 436 31.25 6.76 -21.27
C ARG A 436 29.76 7.01 -21.47
N ALA A 437 28.99 6.93 -20.38
CA ALA A 437 27.55 7.18 -20.38
C ALA A 437 27.19 8.61 -20.80
N ALA A 438 28.07 9.61 -20.61
CA ALA A 438 27.86 10.98 -21.08
C ALA A 438 28.13 11.17 -22.58
N ALA A 439 28.88 10.27 -23.24
CA ALA A 439 29.05 10.28 -24.69
C ALA A 439 27.81 9.72 -25.42
N GLU A 440 27.17 8.69 -24.85
CA GLU A 440 25.86 8.20 -25.29
C GLU A 440 24.73 9.17 -24.89
N LEU A 441 24.75 9.58 -23.61
CA LEU A 441 23.85 10.52 -22.97
C LEU A 441 23.76 11.84 -23.75
N GLY A 442 24.88 12.55 -23.78
CA GLY A 442 25.01 13.98 -24.07
C GLY A 442 24.60 14.86 -22.88
N TYR A 443 25.23 16.02 -22.76
CA TYR A 443 24.94 17.00 -21.70
C TYR A 443 23.71 17.87 -22.03
N PRO A 444 23.06 18.50 -21.02
CA PRO A 444 23.28 18.34 -19.58
C PRO A 444 22.73 17.01 -19.03
N LEU A 445 23.26 16.60 -17.87
CA LEU A 445 22.94 15.35 -17.17
C LEU A 445 22.69 15.60 -15.68
N ARG A 446 22.01 14.66 -15.02
CA ARG A 446 21.86 14.59 -13.56
C ARG A 446 22.43 13.26 -13.06
N LEU A 447 23.36 13.33 -12.11
CA LEU A 447 23.80 12.18 -11.31
C LEU A 447 22.95 12.15 -10.04
N LYS A 448 22.28 11.03 -9.76
CA LYS A 448 21.44 10.78 -8.58
C LYS A 448 22.00 9.58 -7.80
N ALA A 449 22.09 9.69 -6.48
CA ALA A 449 22.31 8.53 -5.63
C ALA A 449 21.10 7.57 -5.72
N VAL A 450 21.35 6.26 -5.70
CA VAL A 450 20.29 5.24 -5.90
C VAL A 450 19.25 5.25 -4.77
N ARG A 451 19.68 5.58 -3.54
CA ARG A 451 18.84 5.58 -2.33
C ARG A 451 19.09 6.84 -1.50
N GLY A 452 18.13 7.22 -0.65
CA GLY A 452 18.30 8.33 0.31
C GLY A 452 18.32 9.75 -0.29
N GLY A 453 17.83 9.94 -1.53
CA GLY A 453 17.72 11.24 -2.18
C GLY A 453 16.28 11.75 -2.22
N TYR A 454 16.01 12.84 -1.49
CA TYR A 454 14.71 13.52 -1.37
C TYR A 454 14.89 15.05 -1.41
N ASP A 455 13.85 15.82 -1.77
CA ASP A 455 13.88 17.30 -1.81
C ASP A 455 15.12 17.88 -2.52
N GLY A 456 15.46 17.28 -3.67
CA GLY A 456 16.62 17.67 -4.48
C GLY A 456 18.00 17.34 -3.90
N ARG A 457 18.09 16.63 -2.77
CA ARG A 457 19.34 16.18 -2.13
C ARG A 457 19.90 14.93 -2.80
N SER A 458 21.18 14.64 -2.54
CA SER A 458 21.89 13.46 -3.06
C SER A 458 21.89 13.35 -4.59
N GLN A 459 21.91 14.50 -5.27
CA GLN A 459 22.05 14.61 -6.73
C GLN A 459 22.94 15.79 -7.13
N ALA A 460 23.52 15.72 -8.33
CA ALA A 460 24.39 16.74 -8.90
C ALA A 460 24.08 16.94 -10.39
N ARG A 461 24.11 18.19 -10.85
CA ARG A 461 23.90 18.54 -12.27
C ARG A 461 25.25 18.64 -12.97
N LEU A 462 25.45 17.85 -14.01
CA LEU A 462 26.66 17.88 -14.83
C LEU A 462 26.37 18.67 -16.11
N GLY A 463 27.01 19.84 -16.25
CA GLY A 463 26.93 20.66 -17.46
C GLY A 463 27.94 20.28 -18.56
N GLY A 464 28.96 19.51 -18.20
CA GLY A 464 30.06 19.10 -19.06
C GLY A 464 31.07 18.26 -18.27
N THR A 465 32.20 17.92 -18.89
CA THR A 465 33.28 17.12 -18.30
C THR A 465 33.91 17.75 -17.06
N GLU A 466 33.99 19.08 -17.01
CA GLU A 466 34.61 19.82 -15.89
C GLU A 466 33.92 19.53 -14.55
N ALA A 467 32.60 19.32 -14.57
CA ALA A 467 31.77 19.08 -13.38
C ALA A 467 32.02 17.70 -12.73
N LEU A 468 32.81 16.81 -13.36
CA LEU A 468 33.15 15.51 -12.79
C LEU A 468 34.06 15.63 -11.56
N ALA A 469 34.91 16.66 -11.51
CA ALA A 469 35.69 16.98 -10.32
C ALA A 469 34.81 17.38 -9.11
N GLU A 470 33.57 17.80 -9.34
CA GLU A 470 32.62 18.12 -8.27
C GLU A 470 31.82 16.91 -7.77
N VAL A 471 31.90 15.73 -8.37
CA VAL A 471 31.18 14.52 -7.89
C VAL A 471 32.10 13.42 -7.35
N ASP A 472 33.40 13.48 -7.62
CA ASP A 472 34.36 12.52 -7.07
C ASP A 472 34.36 12.57 -5.53
N GLY A 473 34.45 11.40 -4.90
CA GLY A 473 34.30 11.20 -3.45
C GLY A 473 32.95 11.62 -2.81
N ARG A 474 32.02 12.25 -3.56
CA ARG A 474 30.74 12.76 -3.03
C ARG A 474 29.53 11.83 -3.24
N PHE A 475 29.68 10.80 -4.05
CA PHE A 475 28.62 9.81 -4.33
C PHE A 475 29.10 8.39 -4.00
N GLY A 476 28.19 7.59 -3.44
CA GLY A 476 28.35 6.14 -3.39
C GLY A 476 28.04 5.51 -4.76
N TRP A 477 28.51 4.28 -4.96
CA TRP A 477 28.32 3.52 -6.20
C TRP A 477 27.53 2.22 -5.92
N PRO A 478 26.68 1.75 -6.86
CA PRO A 478 26.33 2.39 -8.12
C PRO A 478 25.51 3.69 -7.93
N ALA A 479 25.36 4.44 -9.01
CA ALA A 479 24.57 5.67 -9.10
C ALA A 479 23.74 5.68 -10.40
N LEU A 480 22.66 6.46 -10.40
CA LEU A 480 21.82 6.71 -11.57
C LEU A 480 22.33 7.97 -12.30
N LEU A 481 22.70 7.85 -13.57
CA LEU A 481 22.99 8.98 -14.44
C LEU A 481 21.88 9.12 -15.48
N GLU A 482 21.17 10.24 -15.49
CA GLU A 482 20.05 10.49 -16.40
C GLU A 482 20.16 11.82 -17.15
N ARG A 483 19.43 11.94 -18.25
CA ARG A 483 19.28 13.20 -19.00
C ARG A 483 18.63 14.29 -18.15
N ASP A 484 19.24 15.48 -18.15
CA ASP A 484 18.58 16.69 -17.68
C ASP A 484 17.62 17.19 -18.76
N LEU A 485 16.32 17.21 -18.46
CA LEU A 485 15.25 17.41 -19.42
C LEU A 485 14.82 18.88 -19.53
N ALA A 486 14.55 19.33 -20.76
CA ALA A 486 13.85 20.58 -21.05
C ALA A 486 12.34 20.29 -21.23
N PHE A 487 11.64 20.17 -20.11
CA PHE A 487 10.19 19.97 -20.06
C PHE A 487 9.40 21.28 -20.12
N GLU A 488 8.12 21.21 -20.49
CA GLU A 488 7.17 22.32 -20.45
C GLU A 488 6.55 22.50 -19.05
N ALA A 489 6.26 21.40 -18.36
CA ALA A 489 5.63 21.41 -17.04
C ALA A 489 6.06 20.23 -16.18
N GLU A 490 6.14 20.47 -14.87
CA GLU A 490 6.09 19.41 -13.85
C GLU A 490 4.62 19.17 -13.50
N LEU A 491 4.20 17.91 -13.55
CA LEU A 491 2.85 17.46 -13.21
C LEU A 491 2.94 16.38 -12.13
N SER A 492 1.84 16.14 -11.42
CA SER A 492 1.67 14.89 -10.67
C SER A 492 0.23 14.41 -10.70
N VAL A 493 0.07 13.10 -10.67
CA VAL A 493 -1.23 12.43 -10.60
C VAL A 493 -1.20 11.45 -9.42
N ILE A 494 -2.30 11.41 -8.67
CA ILE A 494 -2.44 10.57 -7.47
C ILE A 494 -3.54 9.55 -7.72
N VAL A 495 -3.23 8.27 -7.52
CA VAL A 495 -4.20 7.18 -7.58
C VAL A 495 -4.29 6.49 -6.23
N ALA A 496 -5.51 6.31 -5.75
CA ALA A 496 -5.84 5.45 -4.63
C ALA A 496 -6.35 4.10 -5.17
N ARG A 497 -5.84 2.97 -4.66
CA ARG A 497 -6.27 1.62 -5.03
C ARG A 497 -6.52 0.82 -3.76
N ASN A 498 -7.73 0.32 -3.54
CA ASN A 498 -8.07 -0.41 -2.32
C ASN A 498 -7.79 -1.93 -2.44
N VAL A 499 -8.05 -2.68 -1.35
CA VAL A 499 -7.88 -4.14 -1.29
C VAL A 499 -8.61 -4.90 -2.39
N ASP A 500 -9.70 -4.35 -2.94
CA ASP A 500 -10.51 -4.96 -4.00
C ASP A 500 -9.92 -4.77 -5.40
N GLY A 501 -8.81 -4.02 -5.52
CA GLY A 501 -8.30 -3.53 -6.79
C GLY A 501 -9.17 -2.44 -7.44
N VAL A 502 -10.05 -1.78 -6.69
CA VAL A 502 -10.80 -0.62 -7.19
C VAL A 502 -9.94 0.63 -7.07
N SER A 503 -9.74 1.31 -8.19
CA SER A 503 -8.96 2.55 -8.27
C SER A 503 -9.84 3.82 -8.22
N ARG A 504 -9.27 4.92 -7.74
CA ARG A 504 -9.75 6.30 -7.93
C ARG A 504 -8.55 7.21 -8.17
N THR A 505 -8.55 7.90 -9.30
CA THR A 505 -7.45 8.78 -9.71
C THR A 505 -7.89 10.24 -9.59
N PHE A 506 -7.15 11.02 -8.80
CA PHE A 506 -7.40 12.45 -8.64
C PHE A 506 -7.11 13.22 -9.95
N PRO A 507 -7.73 14.40 -10.14
CA PRO A 507 -7.37 15.33 -11.22
C PRO A 507 -5.86 15.58 -11.27
N VAL A 508 -5.32 15.71 -12.49
CA VAL A 508 -3.88 15.98 -12.67
C VAL A 508 -3.56 17.38 -12.14
N ALA A 509 -2.50 17.46 -11.35
CA ALA A 509 -2.01 18.69 -10.75
C ALA A 509 -0.76 19.19 -11.48
N ARG A 510 -0.63 20.51 -11.66
CA ARG A 510 0.59 21.16 -12.14
C ARG A 510 1.41 21.62 -10.93
N ASN A 511 2.70 21.31 -10.93
CA ASN A 511 3.62 21.60 -9.83
C ASN A 511 4.64 22.66 -10.23
N GLN A 512 5.20 23.34 -9.23
CA GLN A 512 6.37 24.21 -9.37
C GLN A 512 7.36 23.90 -8.25
N HIS A 513 8.60 23.59 -8.61
CA HIS A 513 9.70 23.37 -7.67
C HIS A 513 10.75 24.49 -7.72
N ASP A 514 11.13 25.02 -6.56
CA ASP A 514 12.37 25.77 -6.42
C ASP A 514 13.48 24.83 -5.92
N ARG A 515 14.59 24.74 -6.67
CA ARG A 515 15.79 23.93 -6.32
C ARG A 515 15.45 22.50 -5.84
N GLY A 516 14.44 21.87 -6.43
CA GLY A 516 14.00 20.51 -6.09
C GLY A 516 13.10 20.39 -4.86
N ILE A 517 12.49 21.49 -4.39
CA ILE A 517 11.46 21.49 -3.34
C ILE A 517 10.17 22.07 -3.91
N LEU A 518 9.07 21.33 -3.77
CA LEU A 518 7.74 21.77 -4.20
C LEU A 518 7.32 23.03 -3.42
N VAL A 519 7.19 24.15 -4.13
CA VAL A 519 6.69 25.41 -3.56
C VAL A 519 5.19 25.57 -3.80
N GLU A 520 4.68 25.10 -4.93
CA GLU A 520 3.28 25.30 -5.32
C GLU A 520 2.73 24.12 -6.13
N THR A 521 1.45 23.84 -5.93
CA THR A 521 0.63 22.91 -6.73
C THR A 521 -0.67 23.58 -7.12
N ALA A 522 -1.09 23.43 -8.37
CA ALA A 522 -2.30 24.01 -8.95
C ALA A 522 -3.14 22.95 -9.66
N VAL A 523 -4.46 22.97 -9.44
CA VAL A 523 -5.41 21.95 -9.92
C VAL A 523 -6.68 22.62 -10.45
N PRO A 524 -7.20 22.23 -11.63
CA PRO A 524 -6.60 21.29 -12.60
C PRO A 524 -5.32 21.83 -13.24
N ALA A 525 -4.48 20.94 -13.78
CA ALA A 525 -3.17 21.27 -14.34
C ALA A 525 -3.17 22.21 -15.57
N GLY A 526 -4.33 22.43 -16.21
CA GLY A 526 -4.45 23.26 -17.41
C GLY A 526 -3.71 22.68 -18.61
N VAL A 527 -3.80 21.36 -18.81
CA VAL A 527 -3.18 20.63 -19.93
C VAL A 527 -4.25 20.05 -20.86
N PRO A 528 -3.93 19.63 -22.10
CA PRO A 528 -4.91 19.00 -22.98
C PRO A 528 -5.49 17.72 -22.36
N ARG A 529 -6.79 17.46 -22.53
CA ARG A 529 -7.48 16.30 -21.96
C ARG A 529 -6.80 14.94 -22.25
N SER A 530 -6.16 14.78 -23.41
CA SER A 530 -5.39 13.58 -23.75
C SER A 530 -4.15 13.36 -22.86
N VAL A 531 -3.57 14.44 -22.32
CA VAL A 531 -2.49 14.40 -21.32
C VAL A 531 -3.06 14.03 -19.95
N GLU A 532 -4.24 14.55 -19.59
CA GLU A 532 -4.92 14.18 -18.33
C GLU A 532 -5.30 12.70 -18.31
N GLU A 533 -5.94 12.21 -19.38
CA GLU A 533 -6.30 10.80 -19.55
C GLU A 533 -5.05 9.91 -19.65
N GLY A 534 -4.00 10.35 -20.35
CA GLY A 534 -2.72 9.64 -20.43
C GLY A 534 -2.04 9.49 -19.07
N ALA A 535 -1.96 10.56 -18.28
CA ALA A 535 -1.41 10.53 -16.93
C ALA A 535 -2.23 9.64 -15.99
N ALA A 536 -3.56 9.73 -16.04
CA ALA A 536 -4.43 8.91 -15.19
C ALA A 536 -4.33 7.41 -15.50
N ASN A 537 -4.31 7.04 -16.79
CA ASN A 537 -4.14 5.66 -17.23
C ASN A 537 -2.76 5.10 -16.86
N LEU A 538 -1.70 5.90 -17.01
CA LEU A 538 -0.35 5.52 -16.61
C LEU A 538 -0.25 5.28 -15.10
N ALA A 539 -0.89 6.12 -14.28
CA ALA A 539 -0.91 5.96 -12.83
C ALA A 539 -1.67 4.69 -12.39
N GLU A 540 -2.86 4.42 -12.95
CA GLU A 540 -3.61 3.19 -12.64
C GLU A 540 -2.86 1.93 -13.12
N SER A 541 -2.17 1.99 -14.26
CA SER A 541 -1.30 0.91 -14.76
C SER A 541 -0.16 0.62 -13.78
N LEU A 542 0.65 1.62 -13.42
CA LEU A 542 1.79 1.46 -12.52
C LEU A 542 1.37 1.00 -11.12
N ALA A 543 0.29 1.57 -10.56
CA ALA A 543 -0.28 1.14 -9.28
C ALA A 543 -0.79 -0.31 -9.32
N THR A 544 -1.38 -0.73 -10.44
CA THR A 544 -1.82 -2.12 -10.63
C THR A 544 -0.61 -3.06 -10.72
N SER A 545 0.38 -2.76 -11.55
CA SER A 545 1.54 -3.63 -11.75
C SER A 545 2.38 -3.85 -10.49
N MET A 546 2.52 -2.85 -9.60
CA MET A 546 3.20 -3.03 -8.31
C MET A 546 2.32 -3.65 -7.20
N GLY A 547 1.07 -4.04 -7.49
CA GLY A 547 0.15 -4.65 -6.51
C GLY A 547 -0.39 -3.67 -5.45
N LEU A 548 -0.30 -2.35 -5.67
CA LEU A 548 -0.51 -1.30 -4.67
C LEU A 548 -1.86 -1.42 -3.93
N ILE A 549 -1.83 -1.33 -2.59
CA ILE A 549 -3.02 -1.09 -1.75
C ILE A 549 -2.80 0.15 -0.88
N GLY A 550 -3.43 1.27 -1.22
CA GLY A 550 -3.19 2.58 -0.58
C GLY A 550 -3.22 3.68 -1.63
N THR A 551 -2.20 4.56 -1.61
CA THR A 551 -2.03 5.62 -2.62
C THR A 551 -0.65 5.55 -3.28
N LEU A 552 -0.62 5.87 -4.57
CA LEU A 552 0.60 6.13 -5.35
C LEU A 552 0.49 7.53 -5.95
N THR A 553 1.55 8.30 -5.81
CA THR A 553 1.76 9.51 -6.61
C THR A 553 2.79 9.24 -7.69
N VAL A 554 2.46 9.59 -8.92
CA VAL A 554 3.39 9.58 -10.06
C VAL A 554 3.73 11.02 -10.38
N GLU A 555 5.00 11.40 -10.23
CA GLU A 555 5.51 12.66 -10.74
C GLU A 555 5.86 12.53 -12.22
N LEU A 556 5.51 13.54 -13.00
CA LEU A 556 5.58 13.52 -14.47
C LEU A 556 6.20 14.81 -14.99
N PHE A 557 7.08 14.69 -15.98
CA PHE A 557 7.47 15.78 -16.86
C PHE A 557 6.60 15.74 -18.12
N LEU A 558 5.92 16.84 -18.41
CA LEU A 558 5.28 17.08 -19.71
C LEU A 558 6.33 17.66 -20.67
N MET A 559 6.59 16.95 -21.77
CA MET A 559 7.52 17.39 -22.81
C MET A 559 6.81 18.25 -23.87
N PRO A 560 7.51 19.14 -24.60
CA PRO A 560 6.90 20.03 -25.61
C PRO A 560 6.26 19.32 -26.83
N ASP A 561 6.41 18.00 -26.97
CA ASP A 561 5.70 17.16 -27.95
C ASP A 561 4.36 16.61 -27.41
N GLY A 562 3.98 16.99 -26.18
CA GLY A 562 2.81 16.50 -25.46
C GLY A 562 3.04 15.15 -24.75
N SER A 563 4.25 14.58 -24.80
CA SER A 563 4.53 13.29 -24.16
C SER A 563 4.87 13.40 -22.67
N LEU A 564 4.54 12.35 -21.92
CA LEU A 564 4.76 12.26 -20.48
C LEU A 564 5.94 11.33 -20.17
N LEU A 565 6.85 11.78 -19.32
CA LEU A 565 7.95 10.99 -18.74
C LEU A 565 7.81 10.98 -17.21
N VAL A 566 7.95 9.83 -16.57
CA VAL A 566 7.95 9.70 -15.10
C VAL A 566 9.25 10.25 -14.53
N ASN A 567 9.13 11.17 -13.55
CA ASN A 567 10.25 11.63 -12.74
C ASN A 567 10.54 10.62 -11.61
N GLU A 568 9.56 10.43 -10.71
CA GLU A 568 9.62 9.48 -9.60
C GLU A 568 8.23 9.03 -9.10
N LEU A 569 8.23 7.97 -8.30
CA LEU A 569 7.07 7.27 -7.74
C LEU A 569 7.09 7.31 -6.21
N ALA A 570 6.02 7.81 -5.59
CA ALA A 570 5.85 7.81 -4.13
C ALA A 570 4.65 6.94 -3.72
N PRO A 571 4.84 5.71 -3.21
CA PRO A 571 3.77 4.78 -2.83
C PRO A 571 3.24 5.11 -1.42
N ARG A 572 2.83 6.37 -1.25
CA ARG A 572 2.30 6.95 -0.01
C ARG A 572 1.44 8.17 -0.34
N VAL A 573 1.02 8.92 0.67
CA VAL A 573 0.46 10.27 0.50
C VAL A 573 1.57 11.27 0.16
N HIS A 574 1.28 12.28 -0.66
CA HIS A 574 2.29 13.17 -1.26
C HIS A 574 2.03 14.66 -1.02
N ASN A 575 3.08 15.47 -1.16
CA ASN A 575 3.04 16.92 -0.94
C ASN A 575 2.11 17.62 -1.94
N SER A 576 2.23 17.27 -3.22
CA SER A 576 1.33 17.73 -4.29
C SER A 576 -0.11 17.19 -4.21
N GLY A 577 -0.45 16.42 -3.17
CA GLY A 577 -1.81 16.00 -2.86
C GLY A 577 -2.47 16.82 -1.74
N HIS A 578 -1.77 17.76 -1.11
CA HIS A 578 -2.29 18.48 0.08
C HIS A 578 -3.54 19.33 -0.22
N TRP A 579 -3.63 19.89 -1.43
CA TRP A 579 -4.83 20.58 -1.94
C TRP A 579 -6.12 19.75 -1.81
N SER A 580 -6.03 18.41 -1.76
CA SER A 580 -7.20 17.52 -1.71
C SER A 580 -7.93 17.49 -0.36
N ILE A 581 -7.38 18.10 0.70
CA ILE A 581 -8.07 18.23 1.99
C ILE A 581 -9.29 19.15 1.82
N GLU A 582 -9.09 20.34 1.25
CA GLU A 582 -10.18 21.31 0.98
C GLU A 582 -10.76 21.18 -0.43
N GLY A 583 -9.94 20.79 -1.41
CA GLY A 583 -10.27 20.89 -2.83
C GLY A 583 -10.97 19.67 -3.42
N ALA A 584 -10.96 18.51 -2.75
CA ALA A 584 -11.59 17.28 -3.23
C ALA A 584 -12.69 16.78 -2.27
N VAL A 585 -13.66 16.01 -2.76
CA VAL A 585 -14.72 15.44 -1.91
C VAL A 585 -14.15 14.53 -0.82
N THR A 586 -13.14 13.72 -1.14
CA THR A 586 -12.42 12.84 -0.20
C THR A 586 -10.92 13.08 -0.37
N SER A 587 -10.21 13.42 0.72
CA SER A 587 -8.78 13.77 0.66
C SER A 587 -7.89 12.58 0.35
N GLN A 588 -6.66 12.80 -0.13
CA GLN A 588 -5.69 11.71 -0.33
C GLN A 588 -5.44 10.89 0.95
N PHE A 589 -5.53 11.53 2.12
CA PHE A 589 -5.27 10.90 3.42
C PHE A 589 -6.43 9.98 3.77
N GLU A 590 -7.67 10.46 3.65
CA GLU A 590 -8.85 9.63 3.87
C GLU A 590 -8.96 8.51 2.82
N GLN A 591 -8.63 8.77 1.54
CA GLN A 591 -8.57 7.73 0.51
C GLN A 591 -7.50 6.68 0.82
N HIS A 592 -6.33 7.08 1.32
CA HIS A 592 -5.29 6.13 1.74
C HIS A 592 -5.79 5.23 2.88
N LEU A 593 -6.39 5.81 3.92
CA LEU A 593 -6.93 5.06 5.05
C LEU A 593 -8.05 4.10 4.62
N ARG A 594 -9.00 4.59 3.80
CA ARG A 594 -10.05 3.75 3.20
C ARG A 594 -9.45 2.59 2.40
N ALA A 595 -8.44 2.87 1.57
CA ALA A 595 -7.77 1.87 0.76
C ALA A 595 -7.09 0.78 1.59
N ILE A 596 -6.32 1.14 2.62
CA ILE A 596 -5.57 0.17 3.44
C ILE A 596 -6.46 -0.63 4.41
N CYS A 597 -7.59 -0.04 4.84
CA CYS A 597 -8.57 -0.68 5.73
C CYS A 597 -9.64 -1.49 4.97
N GLY A 598 -9.60 -1.53 3.63
CA GLY A 598 -10.58 -2.25 2.81
C GLY A 598 -11.97 -1.59 2.76
N LEU A 599 -12.07 -0.30 3.06
CA LEU A 599 -13.31 0.47 2.91
C LEU A 599 -13.55 0.88 1.44
N PRO A 600 -14.80 1.22 1.08
CA PRO A 600 -15.10 1.85 -0.19
C PRO A 600 -14.39 3.21 -0.36
N LEU A 601 -13.67 3.38 -1.47
CA LEU A 601 -13.07 4.67 -1.83
C LEU A 601 -14.14 5.74 -2.04
N GLY A 602 -13.85 6.95 -1.57
CA GLY A 602 -14.72 8.12 -1.72
C GLY A 602 -14.64 8.75 -3.12
N SER A 603 -15.33 9.87 -3.32
CA SER A 603 -15.24 10.62 -4.57
C SER A 603 -13.98 11.49 -4.59
N VAL A 604 -13.36 11.59 -5.76
CA VAL A 604 -12.19 12.44 -6.05
C VAL A 604 -12.58 13.69 -6.86
N GLU A 605 -13.88 13.94 -7.02
CA GLU A 605 -14.42 15.16 -7.62
C GLU A 605 -13.96 16.41 -6.84
N MET A 606 -13.76 17.52 -7.55
CA MET A 606 -13.35 18.78 -6.93
C MET A 606 -14.53 19.50 -6.29
N ARG A 607 -14.30 20.15 -5.15
CA ARG A 607 -15.31 20.96 -4.42
C ARG A 607 -15.48 22.36 -5.00
N ALA A 608 -14.51 22.84 -5.78
CA ALA A 608 -14.51 24.11 -6.49
C ALA A 608 -13.93 23.94 -7.91
N PRO A 609 -14.16 24.88 -8.85
CA PRO A 609 -13.59 24.81 -10.20
C PRO A 609 -12.06 24.74 -10.24
N ALA A 610 -11.38 25.31 -9.25
CA ALA A 610 -9.95 25.21 -9.07
C ALA A 610 -9.55 25.18 -7.58
N ALA A 611 -8.38 24.61 -7.32
CA ALA A 611 -7.71 24.63 -6.04
C ALA A 611 -6.19 24.83 -6.23
N ALA A 612 -5.54 25.52 -5.31
CA ALA A 612 -4.09 25.67 -5.29
C ALA A 612 -3.55 25.47 -3.87
N MET A 613 -2.34 24.91 -3.76
CA MET A 613 -1.60 24.76 -2.51
C MET A 613 -0.25 25.47 -2.65
N VAL A 614 0.14 26.22 -1.61
CA VAL A 614 1.47 26.84 -1.46
C VAL A 614 2.13 26.31 -0.19
N ASN A 615 3.37 25.82 -0.29
CA ASN A 615 4.13 25.30 0.85
C ASN A 615 4.71 26.44 1.70
N LEU A 616 4.56 26.33 3.02
CA LEU A 616 5.13 27.27 3.98
C LEU A 616 6.50 26.74 4.40
N LEU A 617 7.57 27.36 3.86
CA LEU A 617 8.95 26.95 4.09
C LEU A 617 9.61 27.81 5.19
N GLY A 618 10.34 27.16 6.09
CA GLY A 618 11.16 27.84 7.09
C GLY A 618 12.37 28.55 6.50
N GLU A 619 12.86 29.57 7.20
CA GLU A 619 13.98 30.41 6.75
C GLU A 619 15.08 30.51 7.82
N GLY A 620 16.34 30.48 7.38
CA GLY A 620 17.50 30.78 8.21
C GLY A 620 17.95 29.66 9.17
N ALA A 621 18.68 30.04 10.22
CA ALA A 621 19.29 29.09 11.15
C ALA A 621 18.25 28.37 12.04
N PRO A 622 18.53 27.13 12.50
CA PRO A 622 17.66 26.38 13.41
C PRO A 622 17.31 27.15 14.69
N ARG A 623 16.01 27.32 14.95
CA ARG A 623 15.45 28.08 16.09
C ARG A 623 14.02 27.61 16.43
N PRO A 624 13.47 27.95 17.60
CA PRO A 624 12.07 27.67 17.92
C PRO A 624 11.10 28.23 16.89
N ALA A 625 10.04 27.50 16.60
CA ALA A 625 9.02 27.87 15.61
C ALA A 625 7.74 28.41 16.26
N HIS A 626 7.53 29.73 16.19
CA HIS A 626 6.27 30.36 16.59
C HIS A 626 5.62 31.04 15.38
N PRO A 627 4.50 30.54 14.84
CA PRO A 627 3.88 31.09 13.64
C PRO A 627 3.31 32.49 13.90
N THR A 628 3.59 33.42 12.99
CA THR A 628 3.09 34.81 12.97
C THR A 628 2.24 35.05 11.73
N GLY A 629 1.39 36.10 11.74
CA GLY A 629 0.53 36.45 10.60
C GLY A 629 -0.67 35.53 10.38
N VAL A 630 -0.98 34.68 11.37
CA VAL A 630 -2.04 33.66 11.32
C VAL A 630 -3.43 34.29 11.23
N TYR A 631 -3.64 35.49 11.78
CA TYR A 631 -4.92 36.18 11.70
C TYR A 631 -5.15 36.69 10.28
N GLU A 632 -4.16 37.38 9.72
CA GLU A 632 -4.17 37.99 8.40
C GLU A 632 -4.27 36.93 7.29
N ALA A 633 -3.54 35.81 7.42
CA ALA A 633 -3.65 34.66 6.51
C ALA A 633 -5.05 34.01 6.51
N LEU A 634 -5.84 34.18 7.57
CA LEU A 634 -7.21 33.67 7.71
C LEU A 634 -8.29 34.72 7.37
N GLU A 635 -7.91 35.97 7.08
CA GLU A 635 -8.83 36.97 6.48
C GLU A 635 -8.95 36.80 4.95
N VAL A 636 -8.03 36.09 4.31
CA VAL A 636 -8.03 35.82 2.86
C VAL A 636 -9.18 34.85 2.49
N PRO A 637 -10.11 35.22 1.59
CA PRO A 637 -11.28 34.40 1.26
C PRO A 637 -10.93 33.03 0.67
N ASP A 638 -11.65 32.00 1.13
CA ASP A 638 -11.52 30.60 0.73
C ASP A 638 -10.09 30.02 0.82
N ALA A 639 -9.25 30.60 1.69
CA ALA A 639 -7.91 30.11 2.05
C ALA A 639 -7.92 29.35 3.40
N HIS A 640 -7.14 28.29 3.47
CA HIS A 640 -7.12 27.32 4.57
C HIS A 640 -5.68 27.03 5.00
N LEU A 641 -5.36 27.35 6.25
CA LEU A 641 -4.00 27.30 6.80
C LEU A 641 -3.72 25.99 7.55
N HIS A 642 -2.68 25.28 7.13
CA HIS A 642 -2.20 24.05 7.76
C HIS A 642 -0.79 24.22 8.34
N ILE A 643 -0.66 24.42 9.65
CA ILE A 643 0.63 24.40 10.36
C ILE A 643 0.92 22.99 10.88
N TYR A 644 2.13 22.47 10.64
CA TYR A 644 2.53 21.08 10.96
C TYR A 644 3.08 20.87 12.38
N ASP A 645 3.02 21.87 13.26
CA ASP A 645 3.48 21.78 14.67
C ASP A 645 4.94 21.32 14.85
N LYS A 646 5.82 21.71 13.92
CA LYS A 646 7.25 21.37 13.97
C LYS A 646 8.00 22.34 14.88
N ALA A 647 8.44 21.88 16.05
CA ALA A 647 9.07 22.69 17.09
C ALA A 647 10.26 23.57 16.65
N THR A 648 11.04 23.13 15.64
CA THR A 648 12.19 23.89 15.10
C THR A 648 11.92 24.35 13.66
N VAL A 649 12.05 25.65 13.40
CA VAL A 649 12.11 26.20 12.04
C VAL A 649 13.58 26.29 11.61
N PHE A 650 13.85 25.93 10.36
CA PHE A 650 15.15 26.12 9.70
C PHE A 650 14.98 26.20 8.19
N GLU A 651 16.01 26.71 7.51
CA GLU A 651 16.12 26.88 6.07
C GLU A 651 15.50 25.72 5.27
N ARG A 652 14.41 26.04 4.56
CA ARG A 652 13.66 25.18 3.65
C ARG A 652 12.99 23.95 4.31
N ARG A 653 12.84 23.91 5.63
CA ARG A 653 11.97 22.93 6.30
C ARG A 653 10.52 23.24 5.90
N LYS A 654 9.77 22.27 5.39
CA LYS A 654 8.31 22.40 5.19
C LYS A 654 7.64 22.51 6.56
N MET A 655 7.17 23.71 6.93
CA MET A 655 6.57 24.04 8.24
C MET A 655 5.04 23.96 8.22
N GLY A 656 4.44 24.12 7.05
CA GLY A 656 3.00 24.06 6.82
C GLY A 656 2.67 24.12 5.33
N HIS A 657 1.39 24.30 5.01
CA HIS A 657 0.93 24.77 3.70
C HIS A 657 -0.29 25.68 3.85
N VAL A 658 -0.63 26.42 2.80
CA VAL A 658 -1.96 26.99 2.60
C VAL A 658 -2.59 26.31 1.39
N THR A 659 -3.85 25.90 1.49
CA THR A 659 -4.69 25.56 0.33
C THR A 659 -5.72 26.67 0.13
N ALA A 660 -5.96 27.12 -1.10
CA ALA A 660 -7.06 28.02 -1.40
C ALA A 660 -7.90 27.52 -2.58
N LEU A 661 -9.19 27.84 -2.54
CA LEU A 661 -10.16 27.52 -3.60
C LEU A 661 -10.47 28.75 -4.45
N GLY A 662 -10.90 28.53 -5.70
CA GLY A 662 -11.24 29.61 -6.63
C GLY A 662 -12.13 29.17 -7.80
N GLY A 663 -12.69 30.16 -8.49
CA GLY A 663 -13.41 29.98 -9.76
C GLY A 663 -12.46 29.78 -10.95
N SER A 664 -11.18 30.12 -10.81
CA SER A 664 -10.10 29.81 -11.76
C SER A 664 -8.82 29.42 -11.02
N VAL A 665 -7.89 28.78 -11.75
CA VAL A 665 -6.57 28.42 -11.21
C VAL A 665 -5.78 29.66 -10.78
N ASP A 666 -5.79 30.73 -11.59
CA ASP A 666 -5.11 31.98 -11.28
C ASP A 666 -5.63 32.63 -9.98
N GLU A 667 -6.95 32.57 -9.75
CA GLU A 667 -7.58 33.06 -8.52
C GLU A 667 -7.17 32.23 -7.29
N ALA A 668 -7.22 30.89 -7.41
CA ALA A 668 -6.81 30.00 -6.32
C ALA A 668 -5.33 30.18 -5.97
N VAL A 669 -4.45 30.27 -6.98
CA VAL A 669 -3.01 30.52 -6.81
C VAL A 669 -2.76 31.89 -6.17
N ALA A 670 -3.45 32.95 -6.62
CA ALA A 670 -3.30 34.28 -6.03
C ALA A 670 -3.65 34.29 -4.54
N ARG A 671 -4.81 33.72 -4.15
CA ARG A 671 -5.26 33.63 -2.75
C ARG A 671 -4.32 32.78 -1.89
N ALA A 672 -3.87 31.63 -2.40
CA ALA A 672 -2.95 30.77 -1.68
C ALA A 672 -1.60 31.47 -1.43
N ARG A 673 -1.09 32.24 -2.40
CA ARG A 673 0.12 33.06 -2.26
C ARG A 673 -0.07 34.23 -1.30
N GLU A 674 -1.21 34.92 -1.35
CA GLU A 674 -1.55 36.05 -0.46
C GLU A 674 -1.57 35.60 1.01
N ALA A 675 -2.35 34.55 1.31
CA ALA A 675 -2.41 33.96 2.65
C ALA A 675 -1.06 33.39 3.11
N ALA A 676 -0.30 32.76 2.22
CA ALA A 676 1.04 32.26 2.55
C ALA A 676 2.05 33.38 2.85
N ALA A 677 1.97 34.51 2.15
CA ALA A 677 2.86 35.67 2.34
C ALA A 677 2.66 36.39 3.68
N HIS A 678 1.52 36.19 4.34
CA HIS A 678 1.32 36.66 5.72
C HIS A 678 2.06 35.80 6.76
N ILE A 679 2.27 34.50 6.49
CA ILE A 679 2.84 33.58 7.48
C ILE A 679 4.35 33.78 7.63
N GLY A 680 4.79 33.96 8.87
CA GLY A 680 6.19 33.95 9.26
C GLY A 680 6.45 33.09 10.50
N TRP A 681 7.71 33.05 10.95
CA TRP A 681 8.10 32.37 12.19
C TRP A 681 8.97 33.29 13.05
N ALA A 682 8.52 33.58 14.27
CA ALA A 682 9.26 34.34 15.28
C ALA A 682 9.96 33.40 16.30
N PRO A 683 10.97 33.89 17.06
CA PRO A 683 11.38 33.27 18.32
C PRO A 683 10.27 33.36 19.39
N ALA A 684 10.41 32.67 20.52
CA ALA A 684 9.38 32.67 21.56
C ALA A 684 9.17 34.08 22.16
N PRO A 685 7.96 34.46 22.62
CA PRO A 685 7.73 35.79 23.19
C PRO A 685 8.65 36.15 24.39
N ALA A 686 9.09 35.16 25.16
CA ALA A 686 10.05 35.33 26.24
C ALA A 686 11.50 35.53 25.73
N GLU A 687 11.87 34.89 24.62
CA GLU A 687 13.16 35.08 23.96
C GLU A 687 13.21 36.42 23.23
N ALA A 688 12.11 36.82 22.58
CA ALA A 688 11.97 38.12 21.92
C ALA A 688 12.11 39.29 22.91
N ALA A 689 11.61 39.15 24.14
CA ALA A 689 11.86 40.11 25.22
C ALA A 689 13.35 40.12 25.62
N ALA A 690 13.94 38.95 25.88
CA ALA A 690 15.35 38.84 26.25
C ALA A 690 16.34 39.29 25.15
N MET A 691 15.93 39.26 23.88
CA MET A 691 16.66 39.81 22.72
C MET A 691 16.37 41.30 22.44
N ALA A 692 15.37 41.90 23.09
CA ALA A 692 15.09 43.34 23.03
C ALA A 692 15.72 44.11 24.20
N ASP A 693 16.00 43.41 25.31
CA ASP A 693 16.71 43.93 26.50
C ASP A 693 18.25 43.77 26.42
N ALA A 694 18.80 43.33 25.27
CA ALA A 694 20.22 42.96 25.07
C ALA A 694 20.88 43.64 23.86
#